data_AF-A0A6P2D5B5-F1
#
_entry.id   AF-A0A6P2D5B5-F1
#
_cell.length_a   1.000
_cell.length_b   1.000
_cell.length_c   1.000
_cell.angle_alpha   90.00
_cell.angle_beta   90.00
_cell.angle_gamma   90.00
#
_symmetry.space_group_name_H-M   'P 1'
#
loop_
_entity.id
_entity.type
_entity.pdbx_description
1 polymer ?
#
loop_
_entity_poly.entity_id
_entity_poly.type
_entity_poly.pdbx_seq_one_letter_code
_entity_poly.pdbx_strand_id
1 'polypeptide(L)'
;MRIRFFVAPALVALVLAPGTAADAPKPVVLPKLDPEKLSDPKEAAAAVELIEKHFAGAPQPEAVRMLVAILKGSQLNGTDGWFGPSESRYTWKWLVEHNQLDPKATAVPREKFRGAAALFDLLDRDGDGKITPSDLDWSDRSPFVQQANMLTRMFRRFDMSGDGRLTREELDEVFKRLANGKDYFTADDFRRAMIPRGPAGFPPGDGPTVPVLVKGLYAGEIGSIQEGPKVGATAPDFTLKSVDGKETVQLSKETGKRPVVLVFGNFTCGPFRALYPDVDALFERYKDKATFIMVYVREAHPTDGWKMESNARLGVAVKQPTTTAERAEVCAQFRKKLNPGLPVFVDEISDPVGNAYSGMPARLYVIDTNGKVAYKSGRGPFGFKPGEMEQALVMSLTESAPAKAPKSGASVVPLSSDKATWAKLPKVEAGGDGPLPNWVKAVAGHLPRTAAAMLVLDEAHRTKSPLDPALRAKMRWAVARANRCEYTELTALADLKRAAGAEAVNVLTGAPSKWPTEDREPLEFARLLTLAAPTITDEQFATLRKQYGDKKVAAMVLLAAYGNFQDRLILGLGLPLEADGPMAPLGVKFAADALQVAPILPEQKELPSLLKSGETVVARDPEWSKLTFDDLQKRLEKQRDRTPRLPVPEWEQVKAALPLGYATRPTKIVWSLVCNGYVPELAVPWNVATRTMWAESKQDRVFEESLFWVQTRSIQCNYCMGHCEMLLEVAGLDKQAVAERTRRLAGDDWSCFPPAEQHAYAYARKLSLAPWDLTAADYRTLEKQLGPDKAMFTFWWLCRGLYMTRISDGFQLPLERENVFASPPKKDDKK
;
A
#
# COMPACT_ATOMS: atom_id res chain seq x y z
N MET A 1 70.29 -17.35 -19.82
CA MET A 1 70.74 -18.67 -19.34
C MET A 1 70.73 -18.63 -17.81
N ARG A 2 69.80 -19.39 -17.18
CA ARG A 2 69.86 -19.98 -15.82
C ARG A 2 69.94 -18.98 -14.61
N ILE A 3 69.10 -19.00 -13.57
CA ILE A 3 68.32 -20.05 -12.88
C ILE A 3 67.13 -19.42 -12.12
N ARG A 4 66.00 -20.14 -12.08
CA ARG A 4 64.82 -19.95 -11.20
C ARG A 4 65.08 -20.60 -9.83
N PHE A 5 64.47 -20.11 -8.73
CA PHE A 5 63.68 -20.95 -7.81
C PHE A 5 62.75 -20.09 -6.91
N PHE A 6 61.66 -20.75 -6.52
CA PHE A 6 60.38 -20.30 -5.95
C PHE A 6 60.44 -19.63 -4.56
N VAL A 7 59.55 -18.64 -4.32
CA VAL A 7 58.83 -18.43 -3.05
C VAL A 7 57.41 -17.93 -3.34
N ALA A 8 56.40 -18.62 -2.83
CA ALA A 8 54.99 -18.23 -2.90
C ALA A 8 54.66 -17.17 -1.81
N PRO A 9 53.81 -16.15 -2.06
CA PRO A 9 53.29 -15.32 -0.99
C PRO A 9 52.01 -15.92 -0.41
N ALA A 10 52.01 -16.05 0.91
CA ALA A 10 50.90 -16.50 1.73
C ALA A 10 49.65 -15.62 1.55
N LEU A 11 48.48 -16.27 1.51
CA LEU A 11 47.18 -15.64 1.71
C LEU A 11 47.18 -14.93 3.06
N VAL A 12 47.11 -13.59 3.05
CA VAL A 12 46.71 -12.80 4.22
C VAL A 12 45.20 -12.93 4.33
N ALA A 13 44.75 -13.81 5.22
CA ALA A 13 43.39 -13.79 5.72
C ALA A 13 43.17 -12.44 6.42
N LEU A 14 42.34 -11.59 5.83
CA LEU A 14 41.87 -10.36 6.45
C LEU A 14 41.01 -10.76 7.66
N VAL A 15 41.62 -10.78 8.84
CA VAL A 15 40.89 -10.90 10.10
C VAL A 15 40.06 -9.63 10.23
N LEU A 16 38.76 -9.75 9.95
CA LEU A 16 37.77 -8.75 10.32
C LEU A 16 37.86 -8.53 11.83
N ALA A 17 38.30 -7.34 12.22
CA ALA A 17 38.33 -6.93 13.61
C ALA A 17 36.90 -6.97 14.20
N PRO A 18 36.72 -7.45 15.44
CA PRO A 18 35.42 -7.37 16.10
C PRO A 18 35.10 -5.90 16.35
N GLY A 19 33.91 -5.49 15.92
CA GLY A 19 33.37 -4.15 16.17
C GLY A 19 33.48 -3.80 17.66
N THR A 20 33.95 -2.58 17.94
CA THR A 20 34.18 -2.06 19.27
C THR A 20 32.93 -2.13 20.14
N ALA A 21 32.97 -2.97 21.18
CA ALA A 21 32.00 -3.09 22.26
C ALA A 21 32.04 -1.88 23.21
N ALA A 22 31.77 -0.67 22.71
CA ALA A 22 31.90 0.56 23.49
C ALA A 22 30.62 1.03 24.22
N ASP A 23 29.47 0.34 24.06
CA ASP A 23 28.18 0.80 24.61
C ASP A 23 27.33 -0.28 25.30
N ALA A 24 27.91 -1.46 25.59
CA ALA A 24 27.17 -2.50 26.32
C ALA A 24 26.92 -2.04 27.77
N PRO A 25 25.65 -1.94 28.23
CA PRO A 25 25.38 -1.59 29.62
C PRO A 25 26.02 -2.62 30.56
N LYS A 26 26.59 -2.14 31.68
CA LYS A 26 27.16 -3.03 32.70
C LYS A 26 26.08 -4.03 33.15
N PRO A 27 26.39 -5.33 33.22
CA PRO A 27 25.41 -6.33 33.62
C PRO A 27 24.84 -6.00 35.00
N VAL A 28 23.51 -6.05 35.12
CA VAL A 28 22.84 -5.93 36.42
C VAL A 28 23.09 -7.23 37.19
N VAL A 29 23.51 -7.10 38.44
CA VAL A 29 23.73 -8.22 39.37
C VAL A 29 22.85 -8.00 40.59
N LEU A 30 21.90 -8.91 40.81
CA LEU A 30 21.04 -8.88 42.00
C LEU A 30 21.78 -9.50 43.20
N PRO A 31 21.57 -9.00 44.43
CA PRO A 31 22.17 -9.57 45.63
C PRO A 31 21.62 -10.97 45.89
N LYS A 32 22.42 -11.92 46.35
CA LYS A 32 21.92 -13.28 46.61
C LYS A 32 20.97 -13.28 47.81
N LEU A 33 19.76 -13.77 47.61
CA LEU A 33 18.76 -13.97 48.66
C LEU A 33 18.44 -15.46 48.82
N ASP A 34 18.00 -15.86 50.01
CA ASP A 34 17.46 -17.20 50.29
C ASP A 34 15.93 -17.14 50.20
N PRO A 35 15.31 -17.63 49.10
CA PRO A 35 13.88 -17.44 48.88
C PRO A 35 12.99 -18.07 49.95
N GLU A 36 13.43 -19.15 50.60
CA GLU A 36 12.60 -19.86 51.59
C GLU A 36 12.32 -19.00 52.83
N LYS A 37 13.29 -18.16 53.22
CA LYS A 37 13.16 -17.24 54.36
C LYS A 37 12.25 -16.06 54.08
N LEU A 38 12.02 -15.72 52.81
CA LEU A 38 11.24 -14.54 52.39
C LEU A 38 9.73 -14.73 52.55
N SER A 39 9.30 -15.89 53.04
CA SER A 39 7.94 -16.09 53.54
C SER A 39 7.67 -15.34 54.85
N ASP A 40 8.71 -15.01 55.63
CA ASP A 40 8.64 -14.13 56.80
C ASP A 40 8.70 -12.65 56.36
N PRO A 41 7.67 -11.82 56.66
CA PRO A 41 7.66 -10.40 56.34
C PRO A 41 8.85 -9.61 56.90
N LYS A 42 9.45 -10.03 58.03
CA LYS A 42 10.63 -9.35 58.62
C LYS A 42 11.89 -9.57 57.79
N GLU A 43 12.12 -10.81 57.35
CA GLU A 43 13.23 -11.16 56.46
C GLU A 43 13.08 -10.47 55.11
N ALA A 44 11.85 -10.40 54.57
CA ALA A 44 11.56 -9.66 53.34
C ALA A 44 11.84 -8.16 53.47
N ALA A 45 11.46 -7.53 54.59
CA ALA A 45 11.74 -6.12 54.87
C ALA A 45 13.25 -5.84 55.01
N ALA A 46 14.00 -6.71 55.71
CA ALA A 46 15.44 -6.59 55.83
C ALA A 46 16.15 -6.71 54.47
N ALA A 47 15.67 -7.61 53.59
CA ALA A 47 16.17 -7.74 52.23
C ALA A 47 15.92 -6.45 51.41
N VAL A 48 14.76 -5.81 51.57
CA VAL A 48 14.45 -4.51 50.92
C VAL A 48 15.47 -3.45 51.34
N GLU A 49 15.71 -3.27 52.64
CA GLU A 49 16.66 -2.27 53.14
C GLU A 49 18.07 -2.51 52.59
N LEU A 50 18.51 -3.76 52.53
CA LEU A 50 19.81 -4.14 51.96
C LEU A 50 19.91 -3.77 50.48
N ILE A 51 18.87 -4.09 49.70
CA ILE A 51 18.82 -3.81 48.26
C ILE A 51 18.80 -2.30 48.01
N GLU A 52 17.92 -1.56 48.69
CA GLU A 52 17.80 -0.11 48.54
C GLU A 52 19.11 0.61 48.90
N LYS A 53 19.82 0.12 49.92
CA LYS A 53 21.17 0.61 50.27
C LYS A 53 22.21 0.27 49.21
N HIS A 54 22.19 -0.95 48.65
CA HIS A 54 23.14 -1.40 47.63
C HIS A 54 23.03 -0.60 46.33
N PHE A 55 21.82 -0.20 45.96
CA PHE A 55 21.53 0.58 44.75
C PHE A 55 21.29 2.07 45.02
N ALA A 56 21.74 2.59 46.18
CA ALA A 56 21.60 4.00 46.52
C ALA A 56 22.42 4.90 45.57
N GLY A 57 21.85 6.04 45.17
CA GLY A 57 22.56 7.07 44.39
C GLY A 57 22.53 6.91 42.86
N ALA A 58 21.82 5.92 42.31
CA ALA A 58 21.58 5.77 40.87
C ALA A 58 20.12 5.34 40.59
N PRO A 59 19.58 5.58 39.39
CA PRO A 59 18.31 5.00 38.99
C PRO A 59 18.35 3.47 39.09
N GLN A 60 17.42 2.89 39.84
CA GLN A 60 17.37 1.44 40.03
C GLN A 60 16.97 0.74 38.72
N PRO A 61 17.71 -0.30 38.29
CA PRO A 61 17.30 -1.17 37.19
C PRO A 61 15.87 -1.72 37.41
N GLU A 62 15.14 -1.95 36.32
CA GLU A 62 13.83 -2.59 36.27
C GLU A 62 13.81 -3.87 37.12
N ALA A 63 14.79 -4.76 36.99
CA ALA A 63 14.85 -5.99 37.79
C ALA A 63 15.01 -5.74 39.31
N VAL A 64 15.68 -4.65 39.71
CA VAL A 64 15.84 -4.26 41.13
C VAL A 64 14.52 -3.72 41.67
N ARG A 65 13.85 -2.83 40.92
CA ARG A 65 12.51 -2.34 41.26
C ARG A 65 11.52 -3.49 41.36
N MET A 66 11.64 -4.46 40.45
CA MET A 66 10.83 -5.68 40.47
C MET A 66 11.03 -6.47 41.76
N LEU A 67 12.28 -6.72 42.14
CA LEU A 67 12.62 -7.46 43.36
C LEU A 67 12.09 -6.75 44.61
N VAL A 68 12.29 -5.43 44.72
CA VAL A 68 11.81 -4.64 45.86
C VAL A 68 10.27 -4.69 45.95
N ALA A 69 9.56 -4.57 44.83
CA ALA A 69 8.09 -4.63 44.82
C ALA A 69 7.57 -6.02 45.25
N ILE A 70 8.20 -7.10 44.79
CA ILE A 70 7.87 -8.48 45.20
C ILE A 70 8.05 -8.63 46.71
N LEU A 71 9.19 -8.18 47.26
CA LEU A 71 9.48 -8.28 48.69
C LEU A 71 8.51 -7.44 49.56
N LYS A 72 7.97 -6.34 49.01
CA LYS A 72 6.92 -5.54 49.65
C LYS A 72 5.51 -6.16 49.53
N GLY A 73 5.39 -7.34 48.92
CA GLY A 73 4.14 -8.09 48.82
C GLY A 73 3.27 -7.74 47.61
N SER A 74 3.81 -7.05 46.59
CA SER A 74 3.08 -6.81 45.34
C SER A 74 2.79 -8.12 44.61
N GLN A 75 1.56 -8.26 44.12
CA GLN A 75 1.10 -9.40 43.32
C GLN A 75 1.03 -9.08 41.83
N LEU A 76 1.97 -8.28 41.32
CA LEU A 76 2.20 -8.17 39.88
C LEU A 76 1.05 -7.51 39.10
N ASN A 77 0.31 -6.60 39.71
CA ASN A 77 -0.93 -6.02 39.15
C ASN A 77 -0.71 -4.86 38.15
N GLY A 78 0.55 -4.54 37.81
CA GLY A 78 0.93 -3.48 36.86
C GLY A 78 0.99 -2.05 37.43
N THR A 79 0.45 -1.80 38.63
CA THR A 79 0.40 -0.44 39.23
C THR A 79 1.55 -0.12 40.18
N ASP A 80 2.28 -1.14 40.63
CA ASP A 80 3.26 -1.01 41.72
C ASP A 80 4.70 -0.76 41.20
N GLY A 81 4.84 -0.21 40.00
CA GLY A 81 6.14 0.14 39.39
C GLY A 81 6.96 -1.06 38.90
N TRP A 82 6.31 -2.22 38.78
CA TRP A 82 6.93 -3.51 38.42
C TRP A 82 7.42 -3.57 36.97
N PHE A 83 6.74 -2.88 36.06
CA PHE A 83 7.09 -2.79 34.65
C PHE A 83 7.36 -1.33 34.28
N GLY A 84 8.47 -1.08 33.61
CA GLY A 84 8.73 0.24 33.03
C GLY A 84 7.70 0.60 31.95
N PRO A 85 7.41 1.90 31.73
CA PRO A 85 6.62 2.32 30.58
C PRO A 85 7.34 1.94 29.28
N SER A 86 6.61 1.98 28.17
CA SER A 86 7.22 1.94 26.85
C SER A 86 8.17 3.13 26.65
N GLU A 87 9.16 2.92 25.80
CA GLU A 87 10.07 3.95 25.32
C GLU A 87 9.93 4.05 23.79
N SER A 88 9.77 5.26 23.27
CA SER A 88 9.67 5.51 21.83
C SER A 88 10.40 6.80 21.47
N ARG A 89 11.12 6.81 20.34
CA ARG A 89 11.63 8.06 19.77
C ARG A 89 10.55 8.83 19.02
N TYR A 90 9.48 8.15 18.62
CA TYR A 90 8.34 8.76 17.94
C TYR A 90 7.40 9.37 18.97
N THR A 91 7.60 10.66 19.22
CA THR A 91 6.81 11.48 20.14
C THR A 91 5.85 12.39 19.38
N TRP A 92 4.91 13.03 20.08
CA TRP A 92 4.12 14.13 19.51
C TRP A 92 5.02 15.22 18.90
N LYS A 93 6.08 15.59 19.61
CA LYS A 93 7.08 16.55 19.14
C LYS A 93 7.73 16.10 17.84
N TRP A 94 8.18 14.85 17.77
CA TRP A 94 8.73 14.27 16.54
C TRP A 94 7.71 14.35 15.40
N LEU A 95 6.44 14.04 15.66
CA LEU A 95 5.40 14.05 14.62
C LEU A 95 5.15 15.47 14.10
N VAL A 96 5.08 16.47 14.98
CA VAL A 96 4.96 17.89 14.62
C VAL A 96 6.17 18.34 13.78
N GLU A 97 7.39 18.00 14.21
CA GLU A 97 8.64 18.36 13.53
C GLU A 97 8.75 17.69 12.15
N HIS A 98 8.46 16.38 12.07
CA HIS A 98 8.47 15.60 10.82
C HIS A 98 7.50 16.19 9.79
N ASN A 99 6.34 16.68 10.25
CA ASN A 99 5.33 17.31 9.40
C ASN A 99 5.60 18.80 9.12
N GLN A 100 6.68 19.38 9.66
CA GLN A 100 7.08 20.78 9.52
C GLN A 100 5.99 21.76 9.98
N LEU A 101 5.38 21.47 11.12
CA LEU A 101 4.39 22.33 11.77
C LEU A 101 5.03 23.21 12.85
N ASP A 102 4.28 24.20 13.32
CA ASP A 102 4.68 25.01 14.48
C ASP A 102 4.90 24.08 15.70
N PRO A 103 5.99 24.22 16.47
CA PRO A 103 6.25 23.41 17.67
C PRO A 103 5.12 23.42 18.72
N LYS A 104 4.23 24.42 18.69
CA LYS A 104 3.06 24.55 19.57
C LYS A 104 1.78 23.96 18.96
N ALA A 105 1.85 23.32 17.79
CA ALA A 105 0.72 22.69 17.16
C ALA A 105 0.10 21.62 18.08
N THR A 106 -1.23 21.68 18.22
CA THR A 106 -2.02 20.74 19.05
C THR A 106 -2.66 19.63 18.22
N ALA A 107 -2.56 19.71 16.89
CA ALA A 107 -3.08 18.74 15.94
C ALA A 107 -2.22 18.70 14.66
N VAL A 108 -2.18 17.54 13.99
CA VAL A 108 -1.64 17.36 12.63
C VAL A 108 -2.82 17.09 11.70
N PRO A 109 -3.28 18.08 10.94
CA PRO A 109 -4.34 17.89 9.95
C PRO A 109 -3.90 16.95 8.83
N ARG A 110 -4.85 16.19 8.26
CA ARG A 110 -4.61 15.22 7.18
C ARG A 110 -3.82 15.81 6.01
N GLU A 111 -4.14 17.02 5.59
CA GLU A 111 -3.52 17.73 4.48
C GLU A 111 -2.09 18.19 4.77
N LYS A 112 -1.71 18.28 6.04
CA LYS A 112 -0.34 18.62 6.47
C LYS A 112 0.52 17.39 6.75
N PHE A 113 -0.08 16.20 6.78
CA PHE A 113 0.64 14.97 7.05
C PHE A 113 1.57 14.57 5.89
N ARG A 114 2.84 14.37 6.22
CA ARG A 114 3.96 14.03 5.34
C ARG A 114 4.25 12.54 5.36
N GLY A 115 3.20 11.74 5.18
CA GLY A 115 3.25 10.30 4.99
C GLY A 115 2.17 9.84 4.01
N ALA A 116 2.03 8.52 3.84
CA ALA A 116 0.94 7.97 3.04
C ALA A 116 -0.41 8.20 3.74
N ALA A 117 -1.46 8.51 2.98
CA ALA A 117 -2.79 8.77 3.55
C ALA A 117 -3.32 7.57 4.37
N ALA A 118 -2.97 6.34 3.98
CA ALA A 118 -3.33 5.15 4.75
C ALA A 118 -2.60 5.05 6.10
N LEU A 119 -1.38 5.59 6.21
CA LEU A 119 -0.65 5.66 7.48
C LEU A 119 -1.23 6.76 8.38
N PHE A 120 -1.74 7.85 7.80
CA PHE A 120 -2.50 8.85 8.55
C PHE A 120 -3.73 8.22 9.21
N ASP A 121 -4.54 7.46 8.44
CA ASP A 121 -5.75 6.79 8.96
C ASP A 121 -5.47 5.83 10.12
N LEU A 122 -4.24 5.32 10.22
CA LEU A 122 -3.81 4.44 11.31
C LEU A 122 -3.34 5.22 12.55
N LEU A 123 -2.92 6.48 12.38
CA LEU A 123 -2.51 7.36 13.48
C LEU A 123 -3.66 8.23 13.98
N ASP A 124 -4.63 8.56 13.12
CA ASP A 124 -5.89 9.24 13.45
C ASP A 124 -6.87 8.20 14.00
N ARG A 125 -6.74 7.91 15.30
CA ARG A 125 -7.36 6.74 15.93
C ARG A 125 -8.85 6.93 16.16
N ASP A 126 -9.29 8.16 16.41
CA ASP A 126 -10.72 8.49 16.51
C ASP A 126 -11.37 8.83 15.16
N GLY A 127 -10.58 9.06 14.12
CA GLY A 127 -11.04 9.26 12.75
C GLY A 127 -11.65 10.63 12.51
N ASP A 128 -11.34 11.62 13.34
CA ASP A 128 -11.89 12.97 13.25
C ASP A 128 -11.20 13.85 12.18
N GLY A 129 -10.19 13.30 11.49
CA GLY A 129 -9.49 13.94 10.37
C GLY A 129 -8.22 14.68 10.78
N LYS A 130 -7.78 14.58 12.03
CA LYS A 130 -6.52 15.16 12.54
C LYS A 130 -5.89 14.21 13.57
N ILE A 131 -4.57 14.09 13.56
CA ILE A 131 -3.86 13.36 14.62
C ILE A 131 -3.64 14.33 15.77
N THR A 132 -3.94 13.91 16.99
CA THR A 132 -3.78 14.67 18.24
C THR A 132 -2.94 13.88 19.25
N PRO A 133 -2.47 14.50 20.34
CA PRO A 133 -1.79 13.76 21.42
C PRO A 133 -2.64 12.62 22.01
N SER A 134 -3.98 12.77 22.04
CA SER A 134 -4.89 11.73 22.52
C SER A 134 -4.91 10.49 21.63
N ASP A 135 -4.65 10.61 20.32
CA ASP A 135 -4.53 9.46 19.43
C ASP A 135 -3.28 8.64 19.74
N LEU A 136 -2.25 9.30 20.24
CA LEU A 136 -0.97 8.69 20.60
C LEU A 136 -0.91 8.18 22.05
N ASP A 137 -1.96 8.41 22.85
CA ASP A 137 -2.01 8.02 24.25
C ASP A 137 -2.45 6.56 24.42
N TRP A 138 -1.51 5.71 24.83
CA TRP A 138 -1.71 4.30 25.16
C TRP A 138 -1.63 4.02 26.68
N SER A 139 -1.67 5.05 27.51
CA SER A 139 -1.68 4.90 28.97
C SER A 139 -2.96 4.19 29.45
N ASP A 140 -2.89 3.51 30.60
CA ASP A 140 -4.06 2.79 31.15
C ASP A 140 -5.17 3.75 31.63
N ARG A 141 -4.90 5.07 31.66
CA ARG A 141 -5.86 6.13 31.94
C ARG A 141 -6.56 6.65 30.68
N SER A 142 -6.06 6.33 29.50
CA SER A 142 -6.69 6.69 28.23
C SER A 142 -8.10 6.10 28.17
N PRO A 143 -9.15 6.90 27.89
CA PRO A 143 -10.51 6.40 27.74
C PRO A 143 -10.61 5.31 26.67
N PHE A 144 -9.86 5.45 25.57
CA PHE A 144 -9.78 4.45 24.52
C PHE A 144 -9.21 3.13 25.03
N VAL A 145 -8.06 3.18 25.71
CA VAL A 145 -7.40 1.96 26.25
C VAL A 145 -8.29 1.26 27.28
N GLN A 146 -9.02 2.01 28.11
CA GLN A 146 -9.97 1.44 29.07
C GLN A 146 -11.12 0.72 28.36
N GLN A 147 -11.69 1.33 27.32
CA GLN A 147 -12.73 0.71 26.49
C GLN A 147 -12.22 -0.52 25.76
N ALA A 148 -11.05 -0.43 25.10
CA ALA A 148 -10.42 -1.54 24.40
C ALA A 148 -10.15 -2.72 25.34
N ASN A 149 -9.55 -2.47 26.51
CA ASN A 149 -9.31 -3.49 27.53
C ASN A 149 -10.60 -4.15 28.01
N MET A 150 -11.69 -3.40 28.16
CA MET A 150 -13.00 -3.95 28.52
C MET A 150 -13.52 -4.89 27.43
N LEU A 151 -13.46 -4.49 26.16
CA LEU A 151 -13.88 -5.30 25.02
C LEU A 151 -13.04 -6.57 24.87
N THR A 152 -11.71 -6.47 24.98
CA THR A 152 -10.80 -7.64 24.95
C THR A 152 -11.12 -8.61 26.09
N ARG A 153 -11.43 -8.12 27.30
CA ARG A 153 -11.86 -8.99 28.42
C ARG A 153 -13.18 -9.71 28.13
N MET A 154 -14.12 -9.06 27.45
CA MET A 154 -15.37 -9.70 27.03
C MET A 154 -15.13 -10.74 25.93
N PHE A 155 -14.34 -10.39 24.92
CA PHE A 155 -13.97 -11.29 23.84
C PHE A 155 -13.36 -12.60 24.36
N ARG A 156 -12.40 -12.50 25.30
CA ARG A 156 -11.78 -13.68 25.95
C ARG A 156 -12.74 -14.57 26.74
N ARG A 157 -13.91 -14.06 27.12
CA ARG A 157 -14.95 -14.89 27.77
C ARG A 157 -15.76 -15.70 26.76
N PHE A 158 -15.72 -15.32 25.49
CA PHE A 158 -16.38 -16.00 24.40
C PHE A 158 -15.43 -16.94 23.65
N ASP A 159 -14.16 -16.55 23.53
CA ASP A 159 -13.09 -17.37 22.96
C ASP A 159 -12.71 -18.47 23.96
N MET A 160 -13.44 -19.57 23.92
CA MET A 160 -13.27 -20.70 24.84
C MET A 160 -12.04 -21.53 24.49
N SER A 161 -11.71 -21.59 23.20
CA SER A 161 -10.52 -22.29 22.70
C SER A 161 -9.21 -21.56 23.07
N GLY A 162 -9.28 -20.25 23.25
CA GLY A 162 -8.17 -19.36 23.55
C GLY A 162 -7.25 -19.14 22.34
N ASP A 163 -7.80 -19.27 21.12
CA ASP A 163 -7.06 -19.16 19.86
C ASP A 163 -7.11 -17.75 19.24
N GLY A 164 -7.84 -16.82 19.87
CA GLY A 164 -8.02 -15.44 19.42
C GLY A 164 -9.13 -15.25 18.40
N ARG A 165 -9.95 -16.27 18.13
CA ARG A 165 -11.06 -16.23 17.19
C ARG A 165 -12.36 -16.53 17.93
N LEU A 166 -13.48 -16.12 17.34
CA LEU A 166 -14.82 -16.54 17.79
C LEU A 166 -15.46 -17.32 16.67
N THR A 167 -15.64 -18.61 16.87
CA THR A 167 -16.40 -19.43 15.92
C THR A 167 -17.89 -19.33 16.19
N ARG A 168 -18.70 -19.76 15.20
CA ARG A 168 -20.15 -19.84 15.37
C ARG A 168 -20.50 -20.77 16.54
N GLU A 169 -19.79 -21.88 16.65
CA GLU A 169 -19.99 -22.89 17.69
C GLU A 169 -19.70 -22.32 19.09
N GLU A 170 -18.65 -21.51 19.23
CA GLU A 170 -18.34 -20.84 20.50
C GLU A 170 -19.40 -19.80 20.86
N LEU A 171 -19.86 -19.01 19.89
CA LEU A 171 -20.94 -18.05 20.09
C LEU A 171 -22.26 -18.76 20.45
N ASP A 172 -22.57 -19.89 19.82
CA ASP A 172 -23.76 -20.69 20.11
C ASP A 172 -23.70 -21.27 21.53
N GLU A 173 -22.53 -21.72 21.99
CA GLU A 173 -22.37 -22.24 23.35
C GLU A 173 -22.47 -21.12 24.40
N VAL A 174 -21.86 -19.97 24.14
CA VAL A 174 -22.04 -18.77 24.94
C VAL A 174 -23.53 -18.39 25.00
N PHE A 175 -24.21 -18.38 23.86
CA PHE A 175 -25.63 -18.05 23.77
C PHE A 175 -26.46 -19.01 24.61
N LYS A 176 -26.27 -20.33 24.46
CA LYS A 176 -26.97 -21.35 25.27
C LYS A 176 -26.76 -21.12 26.77
N ARG A 177 -25.52 -20.84 27.18
CA ARG A 177 -25.18 -20.57 28.58
C ARG A 177 -25.86 -19.31 29.11
N LEU A 178 -25.88 -18.24 28.32
CA LEU A 178 -26.49 -16.96 28.71
C LEU A 178 -28.02 -17.01 28.69
N ALA A 179 -28.60 -17.70 27.71
CA ALA A 179 -30.03 -17.82 27.53
C ALA A 179 -30.67 -18.77 28.56
N ASN A 180 -29.89 -19.71 29.12
CA ASN A 180 -30.30 -20.59 30.22
C ASN A 180 -31.66 -21.29 29.95
N GLY A 181 -31.78 -21.92 28.78
CA GLY A 181 -33.00 -22.62 28.34
C GLY A 181 -34.05 -21.75 27.65
N LYS A 182 -33.81 -20.43 27.52
CA LYS A 182 -34.61 -19.53 26.68
C LYS A 182 -34.04 -19.45 25.26
N ASP A 183 -34.83 -18.91 24.34
CA ASP A 183 -34.42 -18.56 22.97
C ASP A 183 -33.83 -17.13 22.87
N TYR A 184 -33.67 -16.45 24.00
CA TYR A 184 -33.03 -15.14 24.12
C TYR A 184 -32.30 -14.99 25.47
N PHE A 185 -31.36 -14.05 25.56
CA PHE A 185 -30.85 -13.53 26.84
C PHE A 185 -31.02 -12.00 26.87
N THR A 186 -31.20 -11.43 28.05
CA THR A 186 -31.35 -9.97 28.21
C THR A 186 -30.00 -9.27 28.38
N ALA A 187 -29.97 -7.94 28.21
CA ALA A 187 -28.79 -7.15 28.54
C ALA A 187 -28.34 -7.33 30.00
N ASP A 188 -29.26 -7.66 30.90
CA ASP A 188 -28.98 -7.93 32.31
C ASP A 188 -28.31 -9.30 32.52
N ASP A 189 -28.75 -10.32 31.79
CA ASP A 189 -28.12 -11.65 31.77
C ASP A 189 -26.69 -11.57 31.21
N PHE A 190 -26.52 -10.81 30.13
CA PHE A 190 -25.21 -10.51 29.55
C PHE A 190 -24.31 -9.77 30.56
N ARG A 191 -24.79 -8.69 31.19
CA ARG A 191 -24.02 -7.93 32.20
C ARG A 191 -23.62 -8.80 33.38
N ARG A 192 -24.54 -9.60 33.93
CA ARG A 192 -24.26 -10.53 35.04
C ARG A 192 -23.18 -11.56 34.68
N ALA A 193 -23.17 -12.03 33.44
CA ALA A 193 -22.20 -13.01 32.98
C ALA A 193 -20.85 -12.39 32.59
N MET A 194 -20.82 -11.13 32.13
CA MET A 194 -19.61 -10.49 31.61
C MET A 194 -18.87 -9.63 32.63
N ILE A 195 -19.56 -9.13 33.67
CA ILE A 195 -18.95 -8.33 34.73
C ILE A 195 -18.62 -9.26 35.91
N PRO A 196 -17.34 -9.51 36.24
CA PRO A 196 -16.96 -10.40 37.33
C PRO A 196 -17.49 -9.87 38.68
N ARG A 197 -17.97 -10.80 39.53
CA ARG A 197 -18.32 -10.53 40.93
C ARG A 197 -17.19 -11.04 41.83
N GLY A 198 -16.66 -10.19 42.70
CA GLY A 198 -15.56 -10.52 43.62
C GLY A 198 -14.28 -9.72 43.35
N PRO A 199 -13.27 -9.84 44.23
CA PRO A 199 -12.01 -9.11 44.10
C PRO A 199 -11.26 -9.52 42.83
N ALA A 200 -10.66 -8.55 42.15
CA ALA A 200 -9.77 -8.81 41.02
C ALA A 200 -8.49 -9.49 41.52
N GLY A 201 -8.13 -10.65 40.95
CA GLY A 201 -6.96 -11.41 41.35
C GLY A 201 -6.80 -12.73 40.60
N PHE A 202 -5.77 -13.49 40.98
CA PHE A 202 -5.54 -14.82 40.41
C PHE A 202 -6.69 -15.79 40.73
N PRO A 203 -7.03 -16.71 39.81
CA PRO A 203 -7.90 -17.83 40.12
C PRO A 203 -7.38 -18.65 41.32
N PRO A 204 -8.25 -19.35 42.07
CA PRO A 204 -7.82 -20.28 43.11
C PRO A 204 -6.76 -21.26 42.58
N GLY A 205 -5.61 -21.34 43.25
CA GLY A 205 -4.48 -22.20 42.86
C GLY A 205 -3.43 -21.55 41.95
N ASP A 206 -3.71 -20.37 41.37
CA ASP A 206 -2.77 -19.67 40.48
C ASP A 206 -1.95 -18.56 41.19
N GLY A 207 -2.37 -18.15 42.39
CA GLY A 207 -1.76 -17.06 43.14
C GLY A 207 -0.33 -17.39 43.61
N PRO A 208 0.69 -16.58 43.27
CA PRO A 208 2.08 -16.86 43.65
C PRO A 208 2.39 -16.40 45.08
N THR A 209 3.41 -17.00 45.69
CA THR A 209 4.01 -16.53 46.95
C THR A 209 5.25 -15.68 46.68
N VAL A 210 5.68 -14.86 47.64
CA VAL A 210 6.93 -14.08 47.54
C VAL A 210 8.14 -14.97 47.19
N PRO A 211 8.38 -16.12 47.85
CA PRO A 211 9.44 -17.05 47.46
C PRO A 211 9.37 -17.50 45.99
N VAL A 212 8.18 -17.82 45.48
CA VAL A 212 7.98 -18.25 44.08
C VAL A 212 8.34 -17.13 43.12
N LEU A 213 7.91 -15.89 43.40
CA LEU A 213 8.21 -14.73 42.56
C LEU A 213 9.70 -14.38 42.58
N VAL A 214 10.36 -14.47 43.74
CA VAL A 214 11.80 -14.25 43.83
C VAL A 214 12.54 -15.33 43.03
N LYS A 215 12.20 -16.61 43.19
CA LYS A 215 12.81 -17.68 42.37
C LYS A 215 12.60 -17.44 40.88
N GLY A 216 11.38 -17.12 40.46
CA GLY A 216 11.04 -16.83 39.06
C GLY A 216 11.82 -15.64 38.50
N LEU A 217 12.07 -14.59 39.28
CA LEU A 217 12.87 -13.44 38.84
C LEU A 217 14.34 -13.82 38.63
N TYR A 218 14.94 -14.57 39.57
CA TYR A 218 16.35 -15.00 39.45
C TYR A 218 16.53 -16.02 38.32
N ALA A 219 15.50 -16.82 38.05
CA ALA A 219 15.47 -17.78 36.95
C ALA A 219 15.15 -17.12 35.59
N GLY A 220 14.74 -15.85 35.56
CA GLY A 220 14.37 -15.13 34.34
C GLY A 220 12.98 -15.46 33.80
N GLU A 221 12.15 -16.19 34.55
CA GLU A 221 10.81 -16.66 34.14
C GLU A 221 9.80 -15.52 34.08
N ILE A 222 9.87 -14.58 35.03
CA ILE A 222 8.95 -13.43 35.10
C ILE A 222 9.57 -12.12 34.60
N GLY A 223 10.79 -12.17 34.06
CA GLY A 223 11.51 -11.03 33.53
C GLY A 223 13.03 -11.23 33.48
N SER A 224 13.72 -10.63 32.51
CA SER A 224 15.19 -10.65 32.48
C SER A 224 15.79 -9.79 33.62
N ILE A 225 17.00 -10.14 34.07
CA ILE A 225 17.76 -9.27 35.00
C ILE A 225 18.32 -8.03 34.27
N GLN A 226 18.54 -8.12 32.95
CA GLN A 226 19.14 -7.05 32.15
C GLN A 226 18.08 -6.04 31.64
N GLU A 227 18.51 -4.83 31.26
CA GLU A 227 17.62 -3.72 30.85
C GLU A 227 17.21 -3.72 29.37
N GLY A 228 17.85 -4.55 28.54
CA GLY A 228 17.73 -4.47 27.08
C GLY A 228 18.37 -3.19 26.51
N PRO A 229 18.44 -3.04 25.18
CA PRO A 229 18.94 -1.82 24.55
C PRO A 229 18.00 -0.64 24.82
N LYS A 230 18.57 0.57 24.91
CA LYS A 230 17.79 1.82 24.99
C LYS A 230 17.30 2.24 23.61
N VAL A 231 16.24 3.04 23.56
CA VAL A 231 15.84 3.73 22.32
C VAL A 231 16.99 4.59 21.79
N GLY A 232 17.22 4.53 20.47
CA GLY A 232 18.32 5.19 19.76
C GLY A 232 19.63 4.39 19.70
N ALA A 233 19.78 3.37 20.55
CA ALA A 233 20.93 2.46 20.51
C ALA A 233 20.83 1.51 19.31
N THR A 234 21.99 1.02 18.85
CA THR A 234 22.05 -0.05 17.84
C THR A 234 21.44 -1.32 18.41
N ALA A 235 20.58 -1.98 17.63
CA ALA A 235 19.96 -3.24 18.02
C ALA A 235 21.04 -4.35 18.15
N PRO A 236 21.15 -5.06 19.29
CA PRO A 236 22.09 -6.16 19.45
C PRO A 236 21.90 -7.25 18.39
N ASP A 237 22.92 -7.51 17.57
CA ASP A 237 22.81 -8.55 16.53
C ASP A 237 22.66 -9.94 17.15
N PHE A 238 21.93 -10.82 16.47
CA PHE A 238 21.76 -12.22 16.85
C PHE A 238 21.60 -13.09 15.62
N THR A 239 21.84 -14.40 15.79
CA THR A 239 21.53 -15.42 14.79
C THR A 239 20.74 -16.54 15.44
N LEU A 240 19.55 -16.83 14.94
CA LEU A 240 18.66 -17.84 15.50
C LEU A 240 18.14 -18.78 14.41
N LYS A 241 17.74 -19.99 14.82
CA LYS A 241 17.17 -21.01 13.94
C LYS A 241 15.67 -21.16 14.14
N SER A 242 14.96 -21.51 13.08
CA SER A 242 13.57 -21.94 13.17
C SER A 242 13.45 -23.22 13.99
N VAL A 243 12.22 -23.52 14.45
CA VAL A 243 11.92 -24.73 15.23
C VAL A 243 12.36 -26.02 14.54
N ASP A 244 12.26 -26.10 13.21
CA ASP A 244 12.67 -27.26 12.42
C ASP A 244 14.14 -27.21 11.95
N GLY A 245 14.87 -26.15 12.33
CA GLY A 245 16.27 -25.92 11.98
C GLY A 245 16.53 -25.61 10.51
N LYS A 246 15.49 -25.46 9.68
CA LYS A 246 15.62 -25.23 8.23
C LYS A 246 15.91 -23.79 7.86
N GLU A 247 15.43 -22.85 8.66
CA GLU A 247 15.63 -21.43 8.44
C GLU A 247 16.58 -20.86 9.51
N THR A 248 17.36 -19.87 9.11
CA THR A 248 18.24 -19.12 10.00
C THR A 248 18.03 -17.65 9.72
N VAL A 249 17.77 -16.88 10.78
CA VAL A 249 17.67 -15.42 10.70
C VAL A 249 18.88 -14.80 11.37
N GLN A 250 19.40 -13.73 10.77
CA GLN A 250 20.40 -12.87 11.39
C GLN A 250 19.90 -11.42 11.33
N LEU A 251 19.74 -10.77 12.48
CA LEU A 251 19.07 -9.46 12.56
C LEU A 251 19.73 -8.42 11.65
N SER A 252 21.06 -8.35 11.65
CA SER A 252 21.82 -7.39 10.84
C SER A 252 21.56 -7.52 9.33
N LYS A 253 21.16 -8.70 8.83
CA LYS A 253 20.79 -8.93 7.42
C LYS A 253 19.36 -8.49 7.08
N GLU A 254 18.52 -8.35 8.10
CA GLU A 254 17.12 -7.92 7.95
C GLU A 254 16.96 -6.40 8.05
N THR A 255 17.89 -5.72 8.72
CA THR A 255 17.94 -4.25 8.79
C THR A 255 18.40 -3.60 7.47
N GLY A 256 18.10 -2.32 7.25
CA GLY A 256 18.55 -1.57 6.06
C GLY A 256 17.52 -1.41 4.94
N LYS A 257 16.60 -2.36 4.77
CA LYS A 257 15.59 -2.33 3.70
C LYS A 257 14.24 -1.80 4.15
N ARG A 258 13.78 -2.27 5.31
CA ARG A 258 12.49 -1.99 5.93
C ARG A 258 12.67 -1.99 7.46
N PRO A 259 11.77 -1.35 8.23
CA PRO A 259 11.75 -1.51 9.68
C PRO A 259 11.57 -2.99 10.07
N VAL A 260 12.13 -3.38 11.22
CA VAL A 260 12.02 -4.74 11.77
C VAL A 260 11.22 -4.70 13.08
N VAL A 261 10.21 -5.54 13.19
CA VAL A 261 9.47 -5.78 14.44
C VAL A 261 10.01 -7.04 15.10
N LEU A 262 10.46 -6.93 16.35
CA LEU A 262 10.83 -8.09 17.16
C LEU A 262 9.74 -8.35 18.18
N VAL A 263 9.30 -9.60 18.25
CA VAL A 263 8.28 -10.08 19.18
C VAL A 263 8.94 -11.14 20.07
N PHE A 264 8.90 -10.94 21.38
CA PHE A 264 9.42 -11.90 22.36
C PHE A 264 8.25 -12.49 23.14
N GLY A 265 8.27 -13.80 23.38
CA GLY A 265 7.25 -14.48 24.16
C GLY A 265 7.46 -15.99 24.25
N ASN A 266 6.54 -16.67 24.95
CA ASN A 266 6.63 -18.09 25.29
C ASN A 266 5.23 -18.74 25.36
N PHE A 267 5.16 -20.07 25.50
CA PHE A 267 3.88 -20.80 25.48
C PHE A 267 3.09 -20.67 26.78
N THR A 268 3.75 -20.68 27.92
CA THR A 268 3.10 -20.74 29.23
C THR A 268 2.60 -19.37 29.72
N CYS A 269 3.00 -18.26 29.11
CA CYS A 269 2.46 -16.94 29.42
C CYS A 269 1.03 -16.76 28.87
N GLY A 270 0.02 -16.95 29.73
CA GLY A 270 -1.40 -16.83 29.37
C GLY A 270 -1.76 -15.50 28.69
N PRO A 271 -1.39 -14.33 29.24
CA PRO A 271 -1.70 -13.06 28.60
C PRO A 271 -0.99 -12.84 27.25
N PHE A 272 0.25 -13.32 27.08
CA PHE A 272 0.93 -13.26 25.79
C PHE A 272 0.18 -14.09 24.75
N ARG A 273 -0.17 -15.35 25.07
CA ARG A 273 -0.98 -16.20 24.17
C ARG A 273 -2.29 -15.50 23.76
N ALA A 274 -2.93 -14.83 24.70
CA ALA A 274 -4.20 -14.14 24.47
C ALA A 274 -4.08 -12.77 23.75
N LEU A 275 -2.86 -12.26 23.53
CA LEU A 275 -2.59 -11.02 22.77
C LEU A 275 -1.81 -11.30 21.47
N TYR A 276 -1.25 -12.49 21.33
CA TYR A 276 -0.51 -12.92 20.14
C TYR A 276 -1.32 -12.81 18.83
N PRO A 277 -2.63 -13.15 18.80
CA PRO A 277 -3.44 -12.99 17.59
C PRO A 277 -3.47 -11.55 17.04
N ASP A 278 -3.43 -10.54 17.91
CA ASP A 278 -3.35 -9.13 17.48
C ASP A 278 -2.02 -8.86 16.77
N VAL A 279 -0.92 -9.44 17.26
CA VAL A 279 0.40 -9.35 16.61
C VAL A 279 0.41 -10.05 15.26
N ASP A 280 -0.23 -11.22 15.14
CA ASP A 280 -0.33 -11.96 13.88
C ASP A 280 -1.18 -11.20 12.85
N ALA A 281 -2.26 -10.52 13.29
CA ALA A 281 -3.05 -9.63 12.44
C ALA A 281 -2.23 -8.41 11.95
N LEU A 282 -1.34 -7.86 12.79
CA LEU A 282 -0.41 -6.82 12.37
C LEU A 282 0.63 -7.35 11.37
N PHE A 283 1.17 -8.54 11.59
CA PHE A 283 2.06 -9.18 10.62
C PHE A 283 1.39 -9.30 9.25
N GLU A 284 0.16 -9.82 9.19
CA GLU A 284 -0.59 -9.94 7.93
C GLU A 284 -0.79 -8.59 7.23
N ARG A 285 -1.04 -7.52 8.01
CA ARG A 285 -1.21 -6.15 7.50
C ARG A 285 0.09 -5.52 6.97
N TYR A 286 1.24 -5.86 7.55
CA TYR A 286 2.50 -5.16 7.31
C TYR A 286 3.64 -6.00 6.72
N LYS A 287 3.47 -7.30 6.47
CA LYS A 287 4.53 -8.19 5.95
C LYS A 287 5.19 -7.72 4.65
N ASP A 288 4.48 -6.93 3.84
CA ASP A 288 5.04 -6.33 2.62
C ASP A 288 5.82 -5.01 2.86
N LYS A 289 5.72 -4.44 4.07
CA LYS A 289 6.25 -3.13 4.44
C LYS A 289 7.28 -3.17 5.57
N ALA A 290 7.25 -4.21 6.39
CA ALA A 290 8.17 -4.41 7.51
C ALA A 290 8.52 -5.89 7.67
N THR A 291 9.71 -6.17 8.18
CA THR A 291 10.11 -7.52 8.56
C THR A 291 9.62 -7.79 9.98
N PHE A 292 9.05 -8.97 10.25
CA PHE A 292 8.69 -9.36 11.61
C PHE A 292 9.41 -10.65 11.98
N ILE A 293 9.86 -10.73 13.24
CA ILE A 293 10.60 -11.87 13.79
C ILE A 293 10.04 -12.17 15.18
N MET A 294 9.49 -13.37 15.37
CA MET A 294 9.16 -13.89 16.69
C MET A 294 10.35 -14.65 17.26
N VAL A 295 10.82 -14.22 18.44
CA VAL A 295 11.84 -14.90 19.24
C VAL A 295 11.15 -15.62 20.39
N TYR A 296 11.15 -16.94 20.32
CA TYR A 296 10.61 -17.82 21.35
C TYR A 296 11.61 -17.94 22.51
N VAL A 297 11.21 -17.47 23.69
CA VAL A 297 12.05 -17.40 24.89
C VAL A 297 11.61 -18.40 25.97
N ARG A 298 12.35 -18.41 27.09
CA ARG A 298 12.04 -19.16 28.32
C ARG A 298 10.57 -19.08 28.74
N GLU A 299 10.05 -20.21 29.24
CA GLU A 299 8.71 -20.33 29.79
C GLU A 299 8.53 -19.47 31.04
N ALA A 300 7.38 -18.77 31.11
CA ALA A 300 7.06 -17.93 32.26
C ALA A 300 6.41 -18.71 33.42
N HIS A 301 5.69 -19.79 33.09
CA HIS A 301 4.93 -20.58 34.06
C HIS A 301 5.15 -22.10 33.86
N PRO A 302 6.39 -22.59 34.04
CA PRO A 302 6.68 -24.01 33.93
C PRO A 302 6.11 -24.80 35.13
N THR A 303 5.83 -26.08 34.92
CA THR A 303 5.22 -26.96 35.95
C THR A 303 6.12 -27.24 37.15
N ASP A 304 7.43 -27.04 37.01
CA ASP A 304 8.47 -27.14 38.03
C ASP A 304 8.91 -25.78 38.60
N GLY A 305 8.22 -24.69 38.22
CA GLY A 305 8.38 -23.34 38.76
C GLY A 305 7.03 -22.78 39.24
N TRP A 306 6.64 -21.60 38.75
CA TRP A 306 5.29 -21.07 39.01
C TRP A 306 4.25 -21.73 38.12
N LYS A 307 3.73 -22.87 38.58
CA LYS A 307 2.63 -23.59 37.91
C LYS A 307 1.32 -22.81 37.97
N MET A 308 0.58 -22.79 36.86
CA MET A 308 -0.79 -22.26 36.78
C MET A 308 -1.79 -23.35 36.41
N GLU A 309 -2.83 -23.54 37.22
CA GLU A 309 -3.98 -24.41 36.96
C GLU A 309 -4.84 -23.91 35.79
N SER A 310 -4.88 -22.59 35.54
CA SER A 310 -5.48 -22.05 34.32
C SER A 310 -4.76 -22.51 33.04
N ASN A 311 -3.43 -22.63 33.06
CA ASN A 311 -2.68 -23.18 31.93
C ASN A 311 -2.92 -24.68 31.76
N ALA A 312 -2.91 -25.44 32.86
CA ALA A 312 -3.15 -26.89 32.83
C ALA A 312 -4.52 -27.24 32.21
N ARG A 313 -5.57 -26.50 32.54
CA ARG A 313 -6.92 -26.66 31.95
C ARG A 313 -6.95 -26.45 30.43
N LEU A 314 -6.03 -25.67 29.89
CA LEU A 314 -5.90 -25.42 28.45
C LEU A 314 -4.94 -26.39 27.75
N GLY A 315 -4.46 -27.42 28.45
CA GLY A 315 -3.46 -28.35 27.95
C GLY A 315 -2.06 -27.73 27.80
N VAL A 316 -1.78 -26.63 28.52
CA VAL A 316 -0.48 -25.98 28.53
C VAL A 316 0.20 -26.32 29.85
N ALA A 317 0.92 -27.43 29.86
CA ALA A 317 1.62 -27.92 31.05
C ALA A 317 2.95 -28.54 30.62
N VAL A 318 4.03 -27.75 30.72
CA VAL A 318 5.38 -28.16 30.33
C VAL A 318 6.35 -27.89 31.47
N LYS A 319 7.39 -28.71 31.60
CA LYS A 319 8.54 -28.37 32.45
C LYS A 319 9.39 -27.32 31.76
N GLN A 320 10.20 -26.60 32.53
CA GLN A 320 11.17 -25.68 31.99
C GLN A 320 12.19 -26.46 31.12
N PRO A 321 12.35 -26.13 29.81
CA PRO A 321 13.36 -26.79 29.00
C PRO A 321 14.76 -26.62 29.56
N THR A 322 15.54 -27.70 29.55
CA THR A 322 16.95 -27.78 29.96
C THR A 322 17.91 -27.98 28.79
N THR A 323 17.36 -28.30 27.60
CA THR A 323 18.11 -28.40 26.34
C THR A 323 17.43 -27.61 25.22
N THR A 324 18.20 -27.25 24.20
CA THR A 324 17.67 -26.57 22.99
C THR A 324 16.63 -27.43 22.25
N ALA A 325 16.80 -28.76 22.26
CA ALA A 325 15.85 -29.69 21.65
C ALA A 325 14.51 -29.68 22.39
N GLU A 326 14.52 -29.73 23.73
CA GLU A 326 13.31 -29.61 24.54
C GLU A 326 12.61 -28.26 24.31
N ARG A 327 13.38 -27.17 24.20
CA ARG A 327 12.80 -25.84 23.92
C ARG A 327 12.13 -25.78 22.55
N ALA A 328 12.75 -26.38 21.53
CA ALA A 328 12.16 -26.50 20.21
C ALA A 328 10.87 -27.34 20.23
N GLU A 329 10.82 -28.41 21.02
CA GLU A 329 9.62 -29.23 21.20
C GLU A 329 8.47 -28.45 21.86
N VAL A 330 8.75 -27.69 22.92
CA VAL A 330 7.75 -26.82 23.55
C VAL A 330 7.30 -25.73 22.57
N CYS A 331 8.22 -25.12 21.82
CA CYS A 331 7.89 -24.17 20.77
C CYS A 331 7.03 -24.80 19.65
N ALA A 332 7.21 -26.08 19.33
CA ALA A 332 6.36 -26.80 18.38
C ALA A 332 4.93 -26.97 18.92
N GLN A 333 4.76 -27.19 20.23
CA GLN A 333 3.44 -27.21 20.87
C GLN A 333 2.77 -25.83 20.79
N PHE A 334 3.51 -24.75 21.05
CA PHE A 334 3.05 -23.38 20.82
C PHE A 334 2.57 -23.16 19.39
N ARG A 335 3.39 -23.55 18.39
CA ARG A 335 3.04 -23.40 16.97
C ARG A 335 1.81 -24.21 16.60
N LYS A 336 1.67 -25.43 17.14
CA LYS A 336 0.49 -26.27 16.91
C LYS A 336 -0.78 -25.64 17.51
N LYS A 337 -0.68 -25.00 18.68
CA LYS A 337 -1.83 -24.42 19.37
C LYS A 337 -2.24 -23.06 18.79
N LEU A 338 -1.31 -22.14 18.57
CA LEU A 338 -1.63 -20.78 18.09
C LEU A 338 -1.55 -20.60 16.58
N ASN A 339 -0.95 -21.56 15.86
CA ASN A 339 -0.79 -21.52 14.40
C ASN A 339 -0.31 -20.16 13.86
N PRO A 340 0.85 -19.67 14.32
CA PRO A 340 1.35 -18.35 13.95
C PRO A 340 1.62 -18.23 12.45
N GLY A 341 1.11 -17.17 11.81
CA GLY A 341 1.51 -16.81 10.44
C GLY A 341 2.92 -16.22 10.38
N LEU A 342 3.33 -15.56 11.46
CA LEU A 342 4.65 -14.98 11.64
C LEU A 342 5.79 -16.03 11.77
N PRO A 343 6.98 -15.82 11.17
CA PRO A 343 8.15 -16.67 11.39
C PRO A 343 8.61 -16.70 12.86
N VAL A 344 8.78 -17.92 13.40
CA VAL A 344 9.17 -18.18 14.80
C VAL A 344 10.55 -18.81 14.88
N PHE A 345 11.45 -18.16 15.61
CA PHE A 345 12.83 -18.57 15.86
C PHE A 345 13.03 -18.85 17.35
N VAL A 346 13.83 -19.86 17.67
CA VAL A 346 14.00 -20.35 19.05
C VAL A 346 15.28 -19.80 19.63
N ASP A 347 15.21 -19.10 20.77
CA ASP A 347 16.39 -18.63 21.49
C ASP A 347 17.16 -19.81 22.09
N GLU A 348 18.48 -19.69 22.20
CA GLU A 348 19.32 -20.74 22.77
C GLU A 348 19.03 -20.94 24.27
N ILE A 349 19.33 -22.12 24.81
CA ILE A 349 18.92 -22.53 26.15
C ILE A 349 19.41 -21.59 27.28
N SER A 350 20.52 -20.88 27.07
CA SER A 350 21.08 -19.88 27.99
C SER A 350 20.44 -18.48 27.86
N ASP A 351 19.41 -18.34 27.04
CA ASP A 351 18.65 -17.11 26.80
C ASP A 351 19.50 -15.91 26.36
N PRO A 352 20.47 -16.05 25.44
CA PRO A 352 21.35 -14.92 25.07
C PRO A 352 20.56 -13.77 24.44
N VAL A 353 19.62 -14.05 23.52
CA VAL A 353 18.85 -13.01 22.83
C VAL A 353 17.78 -12.45 23.75
N GLY A 354 17.10 -13.31 24.49
CA GLY A 354 16.13 -12.94 25.51
C GLY A 354 16.73 -12.02 26.57
N ASN A 355 17.96 -12.26 27.02
CA ASN A 355 18.66 -11.35 27.94
C ASN A 355 19.13 -10.07 27.26
N ALA A 356 19.71 -10.15 26.05
CA ALA A 356 20.19 -8.97 25.32
C ALA A 356 19.07 -7.95 25.05
N TYR A 357 17.85 -8.42 24.79
CA TYR A 357 16.66 -7.59 24.57
C TYR A 357 15.76 -7.45 25.80
N SER A 358 16.11 -8.09 26.91
CA SER A 358 15.23 -8.21 28.07
C SER A 358 13.80 -8.64 27.66
N GLY A 359 13.72 -9.67 26.81
CA GLY A 359 12.50 -10.12 26.13
C GLY A 359 11.56 -10.97 26.98
N MET A 360 12.00 -11.46 28.14
CA MET A 360 11.16 -12.24 29.06
C MET A 360 10.26 -11.33 29.93
N PRO A 361 9.04 -11.78 30.29
CA PRO A 361 8.37 -12.97 29.77
C PRO A 361 7.81 -12.74 28.35
N ALA A 362 7.54 -11.49 27.98
CA ALA A 362 7.20 -11.07 26.64
C ALA A 362 7.59 -9.60 26.42
N ARG A 363 7.93 -9.20 25.20
CA ARG A 363 8.29 -7.81 24.86
C ARG A 363 8.16 -7.53 23.36
N LEU A 364 8.00 -6.27 22.99
CA LEU A 364 7.94 -5.81 21.61
C LEU A 364 9.01 -4.76 21.34
N TYR A 365 9.62 -4.80 20.15
CA TYR A 365 10.51 -3.77 19.65
C TYR A 365 10.17 -3.39 18.22
N VAL A 366 10.42 -2.13 17.87
CA VAL A 366 10.57 -1.68 16.47
C VAL A 366 12.00 -1.20 16.28
N ILE A 367 12.69 -1.80 15.32
CA ILE A 367 14.02 -1.41 14.86
C ILE A 367 13.84 -0.64 13.55
N ASP A 368 14.40 0.55 13.45
CA ASP A 368 14.31 1.36 12.23
C ASP A 368 15.21 0.82 11.11
N THR A 369 15.10 1.44 9.93
CA THR A 369 15.91 1.06 8.76
C THR A 369 17.41 1.27 8.96
N ASN A 370 17.85 2.05 9.95
CA ASN A 370 19.26 2.22 10.29
C ASN A 370 19.76 1.19 11.31
N GLY A 371 18.93 0.21 11.69
CA GLY A 371 19.29 -0.81 12.69
C GLY A 371 19.28 -0.28 14.12
N LYS A 372 18.64 0.86 14.39
CA LYS A 372 18.51 1.44 15.74
C LYS A 372 17.15 1.13 16.35
N VAL A 373 17.13 0.96 17.67
CA VAL A 373 15.90 0.77 18.43
C VAL A 373 15.05 2.04 18.35
N ALA A 374 13.92 1.99 17.68
CA ALA A 374 12.98 3.10 17.56
C ALA A 374 11.88 3.04 18.63
N TYR A 375 11.49 1.83 19.02
CA TYR A 375 10.51 1.57 20.07
C TYR A 375 10.88 0.33 20.87
N LYS A 376 10.60 0.38 22.17
CA LYS A 376 10.75 -0.68 23.15
C LYS A 376 9.52 -0.66 24.05
N SER A 377 8.75 -1.74 24.06
CA SER A 377 7.60 -1.82 24.97
C SER A 377 8.02 -1.97 26.43
N GLY A 378 7.11 -1.64 27.34
CA GLY A 378 7.18 -2.20 28.69
C GLY A 378 7.15 -3.73 28.64
N ARG A 379 7.66 -4.43 29.66
CA ARG A 379 7.59 -5.89 29.67
C ARG A 379 6.14 -6.36 29.79
N GLY A 380 5.85 -7.48 29.15
CA GLY A 380 4.57 -8.16 29.26
C GLY A 380 4.36 -8.73 30.68
N PRO A 381 3.09 -8.99 31.06
CA PRO A 381 1.91 -8.92 30.20
C PRO A 381 1.29 -7.51 30.07
N PHE A 382 1.58 -6.57 30.97
CA PHE A 382 0.91 -5.26 31.01
C PHE A 382 1.49 -4.25 30.00
N GLY A 383 2.80 -4.29 29.77
CA GLY A 383 3.46 -3.47 28.75
C GLY A 383 3.43 -4.06 27.34
N PHE A 384 2.90 -5.28 27.17
CA PHE A 384 2.77 -5.91 25.85
C PHE A 384 1.55 -5.34 25.12
N LYS A 385 1.76 -4.22 24.43
CA LYS A 385 0.70 -3.46 23.74
C LYS A 385 0.94 -3.46 22.22
N PRO A 386 0.32 -4.38 21.46
CA PRO A 386 0.47 -4.44 20.01
C PRO A 386 0.07 -3.15 19.29
N GLY A 387 -0.99 -2.46 19.74
CA GLY A 387 -1.40 -1.17 19.15
C GLY A 387 -0.40 -0.04 19.35
N GLU A 388 0.26 0.02 20.52
CA GLU A 388 1.32 0.99 20.80
C GLU A 388 2.56 0.72 19.94
N MET A 389 2.90 -0.56 19.71
CA MET A 389 3.94 -0.97 18.78
C MET A 389 3.58 -0.63 17.33
N GLU A 390 2.32 -0.85 16.91
CA GLU A 390 1.83 -0.50 15.57
C GLU A 390 2.01 0.99 15.31
N GLN A 391 1.64 1.85 16.25
CA GLN A 391 1.87 3.29 16.12
C GLN A 391 3.34 3.61 15.84
N ALA A 392 4.27 3.04 16.62
CA ALA A 392 5.69 3.25 16.40
C ALA A 392 6.16 2.72 15.04
N LEU A 393 5.63 1.57 14.59
CA LEU A 393 5.90 1.02 13.27
C LEU A 393 5.40 1.96 12.16
N VAL A 394 4.18 2.47 12.27
CA VAL A 394 3.58 3.40 11.30
C VAL A 394 4.37 4.70 11.21
N MET A 395 4.84 5.23 12.35
CA MET A 395 5.71 6.40 12.38
C MET A 395 7.09 6.10 11.77
N SER A 396 7.63 4.90 12.00
CA SER A 396 8.87 4.43 11.35
C SER A 396 8.73 4.27 9.85
N LEU A 397 7.60 3.76 9.36
CA LEU A 397 7.30 3.67 7.93
C LEU A 397 7.14 5.06 7.31
N THR A 398 6.61 6.02 8.06
CA THR A 398 6.49 7.42 7.62
C THR A 398 7.85 8.10 7.49
N GLU A 399 8.77 7.79 8.40
CA GLU A 399 10.15 8.31 8.35
C GLU A 399 11.01 7.65 7.26
N SER A 400 10.91 6.32 7.14
CA SER A 400 11.72 5.51 6.22
C SER A 400 11.16 5.46 4.79
N ALA A 401 9.91 5.86 4.60
CA ALA A 401 9.40 6.16 3.27
C ALA A 401 10.41 7.12 2.61
N PRO A 402 10.83 6.86 1.35
CA PRO A 402 11.70 7.79 0.63
C PRO A 402 11.05 9.16 0.80
N ALA A 403 11.74 10.05 1.53
CA ALA A 403 11.21 11.33 1.98
C ALA A 403 10.43 11.85 0.80
N LYS A 404 9.08 11.94 0.92
CA LYS A 404 8.17 12.25 -0.18
C LYS A 404 8.91 13.32 -0.94
N ALA A 405 9.56 12.96 -2.07
CA ALA A 405 10.55 13.87 -2.64
C ALA A 405 9.73 15.13 -2.78
N PRO A 406 10.16 16.28 -2.20
CA PRO A 406 9.37 17.50 -2.36
C PRO A 406 9.09 17.48 -3.84
N LYS A 407 7.81 17.27 -4.25
CA LYS A 407 7.48 17.05 -5.66
C LYS A 407 8.21 18.19 -6.28
N SER A 408 9.30 17.92 -7.00
CA SER A 408 10.16 19.01 -7.38
C SER A 408 9.20 19.88 -8.13
N GLY A 409 9.02 21.13 -7.70
CA GLY A 409 8.21 22.05 -8.50
C GLY A 409 8.75 22.12 -9.94
N ALA A 410 9.89 21.49 -10.23
CA ALA A 410 10.37 21.15 -11.54
C ALA A 410 9.71 19.88 -12.12
N SER A 411 9.09 20.06 -13.28
CA SER A 411 8.76 19.00 -14.23
C SER A 411 9.98 18.13 -14.57
N VAL A 412 9.73 16.87 -14.93
CA VAL A 412 10.75 15.95 -15.44
C VAL A 412 11.31 16.41 -16.79
N VAL A 413 10.51 17.14 -17.58
CA VAL A 413 10.91 17.74 -18.87
C VAL A 413 11.03 19.27 -18.75
N PRO A 414 11.88 19.93 -19.55
CA PRO A 414 11.99 21.38 -19.51
C PRO A 414 10.68 22.08 -19.90
N LEU A 415 10.26 23.06 -19.11
CA LEU A 415 9.10 23.91 -19.43
C LEU A 415 9.57 25.21 -20.08
N SER A 416 9.22 25.42 -21.34
CA SER A 416 9.51 26.66 -22.07
C SER A 416 8.59 27.80 -21.62
N SER A 417 9.02 29.06 -21.81
CA SER A 417 8.13 30.23 -21.62
C SER A 417 6.88 30.16 -22.49
N ASP A 418 5.81 30.87 -22.13
CA ASP A 418 4.58 30.93 -22.93
C ASP A 418 4.87 31.38 -24.37
N LYS A 419 5.63 32.48 -24.54
CA LYS A 419 6.03 33.00 -25.86
C LYS A 419 6.78 31.97 -26.70
N ALA A 420 7.77 31.29 -26.11
CA ALA A 420 8.54 30.27 -26.82
C ALA A 420 7.68 29.04 -27.16
N THR A 421 6.68 28.73 -26.34
CA THR A 421 5.76 27.62 -26.57
C THR A 421 4.79 27.96 -27.70
N TRP A 422 4.18 29.15 -27.70
CA TRP A 422 3.34 29.62 -28.81
C TRP A 422 4.07 29.64 -30.14
N ALA A 423 5.35 30.02 -30.16
CA ALA A 423 6.16 29.99 -31.38
C ALA A 423 6.39 28.57 -31.94
N LYS A 424 6.25 27.53 -31.12
CA LYS A 424 6.31 26.13 -31.56
C LYS A 424 4.96 25.57 -31.97
N LEU A 425 3.87 26.05 -31.37
CA LEU A 425 2.52 25.58 -31.70
C LEU A 425 2.14 25.94 -33.15
N PRO A 426 1.24 25.17 -33.78
CA PRO A 426 0.71 25.50 -35.10
C PRO A 426 0.06 26.87 -35.14
N LYS A 427 -0.08 27.42 -36.36
CA LYS A 427 -0.68 28.73 -36.59
C LYS A 427 -2.05 28.88 -35.91
N VAL A 428 -2.17 29.92 -35.10
CA VAL A 428 -3.40 30.29 -34.38
C VAL A 428 -4.17 31.35 -35.17
N GLU A 429 -5.48 31.19 -35.27
CA GLU A 429 -6.42 32.17 -35.84
C GLU A 429 -7.04 33.06 -34.76
N ALA A 430 -7.29 32.53 -33.55
CA ALA A 430 -7.84 33.27 -32.42
C ALA A 430 -7.47 32.62 -31.07
N GLY A 431 -7.40 33.42 -30.00
CA GLY A 431 -7.14 32.93 -28.64
C GLY A 431 -5.68 32.56 -28.34
N GLY A 432 -4.72 33.07 -29.12
CA GLY A 432 -3.28 32.84 -28.94
C GLY A 432 -2.58 33.84 -28.02
N ASP A 433 -1.27 33.65 -27.85
CA ASP A 433 -0.32 34.56 -27.16
C ASP A 433 -0.54 34.82 -25.65
N GLY A 434 -1.53 34.17 -25.03
CA GLY A 434 -1.77 34.23 -23.58
C GLY A 434 -0.93 33.22 -22.75
N PRO A 435 -1.14 33.14 -21.43
CA PRO A 435 -0.53 32.10 -20.61
C PRO A 435 -0.96 30.70 -21.08
N LEU A 436 -0.09 29.70 -20.88
CA LEU A 436 -0.35 28.30 -21.21
C LEU A 436 -0.19 27.39 -19.98
N PRO A 437 -1.04 26.35 -19.85
CA PRO A 437 -0.83 25.30 -18.87
C PRO A 437 0.54 24.63 -19.04
N ASN A 438 1.16 24.24 -17.94
CA ASN A 438 2.45 23.56 -17.89
C ASN A 438 2.43 22.23 -18.64
N TRP A 439 1.28 21.55 -18.73
CA TRP A 439 1.16 20.35 -19.55
C TRP A 439 1.26 20.65 -21.06
N VAL A 440 0.83 21.83 -21.52
CA VAL A 440 1.03 22.25 -22.92
C VAL A 440 2.51 22.48 -23.18
N LYS A 441 3.17 23.23 -22.27
CA LYS A 441 4.61 23.54 -22.36
C LYS A 441 5.46 22.28 -22.41
N ALA A 442 5.10 21.28 -21.61
CA ALA A 442 5.78 19.99 -21.54
C ALA A 442 5.63 19.19 -22.85
N VAL A 443 4.40 19.03 -23.35
CA VAL A 443 4.13 18.23 -24.57
C VAL A 443 4.64 18.93 -25.83
N ALA A 444 4.48 20.25 -25.93
CA ALA A 444 4.90 21.04 -27.10
C ALA A 444 6.42 21.08 -27.32
N GLY A 445 7.21 20.61 -26.35
CA GLY A 445 8.65 20.42 -26.50
C GLY A 445 8.99 19.47 -27.66
N HIS A 446 8.21 18.40 -27.81
CA HIS A 446 8.46 17.32 -28.78
C HIS A 446 7.24 17.01 -29.68
N LEU A 447 6.03 17.39 -29.27
CA LEU A 447 4.78 17.13 -30.00
C LEU A 447 3.89 18.40 -30.06
N PRO A 448 4.34 19.49 -30.71
CA PRO A 448 3.60 20.76 -30.75
C PRO A 448 2.20 20.69 -31.37
N ARG A 449 1.99 19.92 -32.44
CA ARG A 449 0.66 19.75 -33.06
C ARG A 449 -0.26 18.96 -32.15
N THR A 450 0.26 17.94 -31.48
CA THR A 450 -0.47 17.17 -30.48
C THR A 450 -0.87 18.03 -29.29
N ALA A 451 0.03 18.86 -28.78
CA ALA A 451 -0.26 19.81 -27.70
C ALA A 451 -1.38 20.78 -28.09
N ALA A 452 -1.39 21.27 -29.33
CA ALA A 452 -2.47 22.09 -29.88
C ALA A 452 -3.80 21.34 -29.97
N ALA A 453 -3.80 20.08 -30.46
CA ALA A 453 -5.01 19.26 -30.49
C ALA A 453 -5.54 18.96 -29.08
N MET A 454 -4.64 18.77 -28.11
CA MET A 454 -5.00 18.58 -26.70
C MET A 454 -5.64 19.83 -26.07
N LEU A 455 -5.26 21.04 -26.48
CA LEU A 455 -5.93 22.27 -26.02
C LEU A 455 -7.41 22.28 -26.44
N VAL A 456 -7.70 21.91 -27.69
CA VAL A 456 -9.07 21.77 -28.20
C VAL A 456 -9.84 20.67 -27.45
N LEU A 457 -9.17 19.57 -27.12
CA LEU A 457 -9.73 18.49 -26.33
C LEU A 457 -10.05 18.92 -24.88
N ASP A 458 -9.11 19.58 -24.20
CA ASP A 458 -9.31 20.07 -22.82
C ASP A 458 -10.47 21.06 -22.76
N GLU A 459 -10.52 22.00 -23.71
CA GLU A 459 -11.64 22.94 -23.84
C GLU A 459 -12.97 22.19 -23.98
N ALA A 460 -13.06 21.22 -24.90
CA ALA A 460 -14.28 20.46 -25.13
C ALA A 460 -14.76 19.72 -23.87
N HIS A 461 -13.87 19.01 -23.18
CA HIS A 461 -14.23 18.31 -21.94
C HIS A 461 -14.58 19.24 -20.79
N ARG A 462 -14.07 20.48 -20.79
CA ARG A 462 -14.32 21.45 -19.71
C ARG A 462 -15.44 22.43 -20.00
N THR A 463 -15.91 22.55 -21.24
CA THR A 463 -16.95 23.53 -21.62
C THR A 463 -18.10 22.91 -22.42
N LYS A 464 -17.85 21.94 -23.30
CA LYS A 464 -18.83 21.42 -24.28
C LYS A 464 -19.55 20.14 -23.87
N SER A 465 -19.11 19.45 -22.82
CA SER A 465 -19.81 18.25 -22.31
C SER A 465 -21.28 18.57 -21.98
N PRO A 466 -22.25 17.69 -22.33
CA PRO A 466 -23.69 17.89 -22.10
C PRO A 466 -24.11 17.72 -20.62
N LEU A 467 -23.16 17.46 -19.73
CA LEU A 467 -23.38 17.45 -18.29
C LEU A 467 -23.45 18.88 -17.76
N ASP A 468 -24.20 19.06 -16.67
CA ASP A 468 -24.19 20.29 -15.90
C ASP A 468 -22.73 20.68 -15.54
N PRO A 469 -22.33 21.97 -15.69
CA PRO A 469 -20.96 22.40 -15.42
C PRO A 469 -20.45 22.06 -14.02
N ALA A 470 -21.30 22.11 -12.99
CA ALA A 470 -20.93 21.77 -11.63
C ALA A 470 -20.74 20.26 -11.49
N LEU A 471 -21.67 19.44 -11.97
CA LEU A 471 -21.53 17.98 -11.95
C LEU A 471 -20.27 17.51 -12.69
N ARG A 472 -20.01 18.09 -13.86
CA ARG A 472 -18.80 17.84 -14.66
C ARG A 472 -17.52 18.15 -13.87
N ALA A 473 -17.48 19.28 -13.17
CA ALA A 473 -16.34 19.64 -12.34
C ALA A 473 -16.17 18.68 -11.16
N LYS A 474 -17.25 18.31 -10.47
CA LYS A 474 -17.22 17.33 -9.36
C LYS A 474 -16.73 15.96 -9.83
N MET A 475 -17.18 15.46 -10.99
CA MET A 475 -16.72 14.18 -11.54
C MET A 475 -15.24 14.20 -11.90
N ARG A 476 -14.74 15.28 -12.51
CA ARG A 476 -13.30 15.45 -12.78
C ARG A 476 -12.50 15.49 -11.48
N TRP A 477 -13.02 16.14 -10.45
CA TRP A 477 -12.41 16.12 -9.12
C TRP A 477 -12.36 14.70 -8.54
N ALA A 478 -13.43 13.90 -8.65
CA ALA A 478 -13.44 12.52 -8.16
C ALA A 478 -12.39 11.64 -8.85
N VAL A 479 -12.21 11.80 -10.16
CA VAL A 479 -11.14 11.12 -10.93
C VAL A 479 -9.75 11.56 -10.45
N ALA A 480 -9.53 12.87 -10.36
CA ALA A 480 -8.25 13.44 -9.91
C ALA A 480 -7.89 12.98 -8.49
N ARG A 481 -8.85 13.01 -7.57
CA ARG A 481 -8.72 12.56 -6.18
C ARG A 481 -8.38 11.07 -6.12
N ALA A 482 -9.07 10.24 -6.91
CA ALA A 482 -8.78 8.80 -7.01
C ALA A 482 -7.36 8.52 -7.53
N ASN A 483 -6.91 9.31 -8.50
CA ASN A 483 -5.55 9.22 -9.05
C ASN A 483 -4.48 9.92 -8.21
N ARG A 484 -4.87 10.65 -7.16
CA ARG A 484 -3.99 11.49 -6.33
C ARG A 484 -3.28 12.59 -7.14
N CYS A 485 -3.95 13.12 -8.16
CA CYS A 485 -3.45 14.15 -9.05
C CYS A 485 -3.88 15.56 -8.57
N GLU A 486 -3.07 16.16 -7.71
CA GLU A 486 -3.34 17.48 -7.13
C GLU A 486 -3.56 18.60 -8.16
N TYR A 487 -2.81 18.60 -9.27
CA TYR A 487 -2.95 19.60 -10.32
C TYR A 487 -4.38 19.61 -10.90
N THR A 488 -4.90 18.45 -11.32
CA THR A 488 -6.23 18.36 -11.91
C THR A 488 -7.32 18.44 -10.86
N GLU A 489 -7.03 18.04 -9.62
CA GLU A 489 -7.91 18.23 -8.47
C GLU A 489 -8.18 19.73 -8.26
N LEU A 490 -7.13 20.55 -8.17
CA LEU A 490 -7.25 22.01 -8.04
C LEU A 490 -7.92 22.64 -9.27
N THR A 491 -7.59 22.17 -10.47
CA THR A 491 -8.25 22.62 -11.72
C THR A 491 -9.74 22.36 -11.70
N ALA A 492 -10.16 21.16 -11.26
CA ALA A 492 -11.57 20.78 -11.16
C ALA A 492 -12.29 21.59 -10.07
N LEU A 493 -11.65 21.86 -8.92
CA LEU A 493 -12.21 22.74 -7.89
C LEU A 493 -12.37 24.19 -8.38
N ALA A 494 -11.42 24.68 -9.17
CA ALA A 494 -11.52 26.00 -9.78
C ALA A 494 -12.67 26.08 -10.80
N ASP A 495 -12.86 25.02 -11.61
CA ASP A 495 -14.01 24.89 -12.50
C ASP A 495 -15.34 24.84 -11.72
N LEU A 496 -15.38 24.09 -10.60
CA LEU A 496 -16.56 24.01 -9.74
C LEU A 496 -16.88 25.36 -9.10
N LYS A 497 -15.88 26.08 -8.60
CA LYS A 497 -16.06 27.41 -8.02
C LYS A 497 -16.63 28.39 -9.02
N ARG A 498 -16.19 28.33 -10.29
CA ARG A 498 -16.75 29.14 -11.39
C ARG A 498 -18.20 28.77 -11.71
N ALA A 499 -18.54 27.49 -11.65
CA ALA A 499 -19.87 26.99 -12.01
C ALA A 499 -20.92 27.14 -10.89
N ALA A 500 -20.54 26.96 -9.63
CA ALA A 500 -21.47 26.82 -8.50
C ALA A 500 -21.02 27.53 -7.21
N GLY A 501 -19.97 28.36 -7.26
CA GLY A 501 -19.49 29.14 -6.12
C GLY A 501 -18.64 28.36 -5.12
N ALA A 502 -18.14 29.06 -4.09
CA ALA A 502 -17.23 28.50 -3.09
C ALA A 502 -17.89 27.45 -2.18
N GLU A 503 -19.20 27.57 -1.92
CA GLU A 503 -19.89 26.63 -1.05
C GLU A 503 -19.98 25.22 -1.67
N ALA A 504 -20.16 25.12 -2.99
CA ALA A 504 -20.12 23.84 -3.67
C ALA A 504 -18.75 23.13 -3.52
N VAL A 505 -17.66 23.90 -3.47
CA VAL A 505 -16.31 23.38 -3.20
C VAL A 505 -16.20 22.87 -1.76
N ASN A 506 -16.72 23.62 -0.78
CA ASN A 506 -16.72 23.21 0.63
C ASN A 506 -17.51 21.91 0.83
N VAL A 507 -18.68 21.79 0.19
CA VAL A 507 -19.51 20.58 0.26
C VAL A 507 -18.80 19.38 -0.37
N LEU A 508 -18.21 19.55 -1.56
CA LEU A 508 -17.51 18.47 -2.26
C LEU A 508 -16.29 17.96 -1.46
N THR A 509 -15.51 18.89 -0.90
CA THR A 509 -14.25 18.56 -0.20
C THR A 509 -14.46 18.16 1.27
N GLY A 510 -15.66 18.37 1.81
CA GLY A 510 -16.07 17.94 3.15
C GLY A 510 -16.42 16.45 3.23
N ALA A 511 -17.15 16.07 4.29
CA ALA A 511 -17.56 14.69 4.52
C ALA A 511 -18.49 14.18 3.40
N PRO A 512 -18.23 13.00 2.79
CA PRO A 512 -19.09 12.45 1.72
C PRO A 512 -20.56 12.25 2.12
N SER A 513 -20.85 12.08 3.42
CA SER A 513 -22.21 12.01 3.95
C SER A 513 -23.03 13.28 3.72
N LYS A 514 -22.35 14.43 3.53
CA LYS A 514 -22.95 15.73 3.22
C LYS A 514 -23.13 15.98 1.72
N TRP A 515 -22.66 15.08 0.85
CA TRP A 515 -22.87 15.26 -0.59
C TRP A 515 -24.36 15.17 -0.94
N PRO A 516 -24.84 16.06 -1.84
CA PRO A 516 -26.17 15.96 -2.41
C PRO A 516 -26.43 14.57 -2.98
N THR A 517 -27.65 14.06 -2.81
CA THR A 517 -28.02 12.70 -3.22
C THR A 517 -27.75 12.48 -4.71
N GLU A 518 -28.02 13.48 -5.53
CA GLU A 518 -27.81 13.48 -6.98
C GLU A 518 -26.34 13.37 -7.40
N ASP A 519 -25.40 13.78 -6.55
CA ASP A 519 -23.96 13.71 -6.84
C ASP A 519 -23.36 12.35 -6.50
N ARG A 520 -23.92 11.63 -5.51
CA ARG A 520 -23.27 10.43 -4.93
C ARG A 520 -22.98 9.35 -5.98
N GLU A 521 -23.96 9.00 -6.79
CA GLU A 521 -23.82 7.92 -7.75
C GLU A 521 -22.91 8.28 -8.94
N PRO A 522 -23.01 9.47 -9.58
CA PRO A 522 -22.04 9.88 -10.60
C PRO A 522 -20.60 9.96 -10.09
N LEU A 523 -20.38 10.45 -8.87
CA LEU A 523 -19.04 10.55 -8.28
C LEU A 523 -18.46 9.18 -7.93
N GLU A 524 -19.28 8.30 -7.37
CA GLU A 524 -18.87 6.92 -7.12
C GLU A 524 -18.59 6.17 -8.42
N PHE A 525 -19.40 6.37 -9.46
CA PHE A 525 -19.15 5.82 -10.78
C PHE A 525 -17.82 6.31 -11.38
N ALA A 526 -17.52 7.62 -11.30
CA ALA A 526 -16.24 8.16 -11.75
C ALA A 526 -15.05 7.58 -10.96
N ARG A 527 -15.20 7.41 -9.64
CA ARG A 527 -14.20 6.81 -8.76
C ARG A 527 -13.96 5.34 -9.09
N LEU A 528 -15.03 4.55 -9.23
CA LEU A 528 -14.95 3.13 -9.60
C LEU A 528 -14.38 2.96 -10.99
N LEU A 529 -14.80 3.76 -11.98
CA LEU A 529 -14.24 3.68 -13.32
C LEU A 529 -12.73 3.97 -13.33
N THR A 530 -12.25 4.76 -12.38
CA THR A 530 -10.83 5.09 -12.22
C THR A 530 -10.03 4.01 -11.49
N LEU A 531 -10.58 3.40 -10.44
CA LEU A 531 -9.85 2.50 -9.54
C LEU A 531 -10.16 1.01 -9.73
N ALA A 532 -11.38 0.69 -10.14
CA ALA A 532 -11.95 -0.65 -10.09
C ALA A 532 -13.03 -0.84 -11.17
N ALA A 533 -12.79 -0.39 -12.41
CA ALA A 533 -13.79 -0.43 -13.48
C ALA A 533 -14.49 -1.80 -13.66
N PRO A 534 -13.81 -2.96 -13.52
CA PRO A 534 -14.45 -4.27 -13.60
C PRO A 534 -15.51 -4.56 -12.53
N THR A 535 -15.55 -3.80 -11.42
CA THR A 535 -16.53 -4.00 -10.33
C THR A 535 -17.81 -3.20 -10.52
N ILE A 536 -17.89 -2.33 -11.53
CA ILE A 536 -19.11 -1.58 -11.84
C ILE A 536 -20.17 -2.56 -12.32
N THR A 537 -21.32 -2.60 -11.64
CA THR A 537 -22.42 -3.50 -11.99
C THR A 537 -23.29 -2.90 -13.10
N ASP A 538 -24.02 -3.76 -13.82
CA ASP A 538 -24.95 -3.29 -14.85
C ASP A 538 -26.16 -2.57 -14.24
N GLU A 539 -26.52 -2.88 -13.00
CA GLU A 539 -27.56 -2.19 -12.23
C GLU A 539 -27.16 -0.75 -11.87
N GLN A 540 -25.92 -0.53 -11.43
CA GLN A 540 -25.39 0.82 -11.20
C GLN A 540 -25.43 1.65 -12.49
N PHE A 541 -24.96 1.08 -13.61
CA PHE A 541 -25.02 1.79 -14.88
C PHE A 541 -26.46 2.04 -15.35
N ALA A 542 -27.37 1.08 -15.17
CA ALA A 542 -28.77 1.21 -15.52
C ALA A 542 -29.48 2.31 -14.70
N THR A 543 -29.10 2.48 -13.44
CA THR A 543 -29.63 3.53 -12.56
C THR A 543 -29.21 4.91 -13.04
N LEU A 544 -27.92 5.11 -13.34
CA LEU A 544 -27.43 6.33 -13.98
C LEU A 544 -28.15 6.58 -15.32
N ARG A 545 -28.31 5.54 -16.15
CA ARG A 545 -28.99 5.64 -17.45
C ARG A 545 -30.44 6.08 -17.29
N LYS A 546 -31.16 5.55 -16.30
CA LYS A 546 -32.54 5.94 -15.99
C LYS A 546 -32.63 7.40 -15.54
N GLN A 547 -31.67 7.87 -14.76
CA GLN A 547 -31.68 9.23 -14.21
C GLN A 547 -31.25 10.30 -15.24
N TYR A 548 -30.22 10.01 -16.03
CA TYR A 548 -29.55 11.01 -16.87
C TYR A 548 -29.80 10.82 -18.37
N GLY A 549 -30.25 9.65 -18.81
CA GLY A 549 -30.42 9.28 -20.21
C GLY A 549 -29.09 8.97 -20.92
N ASP A 550 -29.19 8.31 -22.07
CA ASP A 550 -28.06 7.70 -22.78
C ASP A 550 -26.93 8.70 -23.11
N LYS A 551 -27.28 9.89 -23.62
CA LYS A 551 -26.30 10.92 -24.00
C LYS A 551 -25.48 11.42 -22.81
N LYS A 552 -26.11 11.69 -21.66
CA LYS A 552 -25.41 12.21 -20.48
C LYS A 552 -24.57 11.14 -19.81
N VAL A 553 -25.05 9.89 -19.72
CA VAL A 553 -24.23 8.78 -19.19
C VAL A 553 -23.04 8.46 -20.11
N ALA A 554 -23.22 8.53 -21.43
CA ALA A 554 -22.09 8.44 -22.35
C ALA A 554 -21.06 9.55 -22.09
N ALA A 555 -21.52 10.79 -21.84
CA ALA A 555 -20.63 11.89 -21.50
C ALA A 555 -19.91 11.69 -20.16
N MET A 556 -20.54 11.05 -19.16
CA MET A 556 -19.91 10.67 -17.90
C MET A 556 -18.73 9.73 -18.11
N VAL A 557 -18.90 8.71 -18.97
CA VAL A 557 -17.82 7.77 -19.33
C VAL A 557 -16.67 8.50 -20.01
N LEU A 558 -16.95 9.31 -21.05
CA LEU A 558 -15.92 10.05 -21.79
C LEU A 558 -15.21 11.09 -20.91
N LEU A 559 -15.92 11.74 -19.98
CA LEU A 559 -15.34 12.69 -19.06
C LEU A 559 -14.37 12.01 -18.08
N ALA A 560 -14.76 10.86 -17.52
CA ALA A 560 -13.89 10.11 -16.64
C ALA A 560 -12.70 9.50 -17.38
N ALA A 561 -12.88 9.05 -18.62
CA ALA A 561 -11.81 8.63 -19.51
C ALA A 561 -10.79 9.76 -19.77
N TYR A 562 -11.27 10.97 -20.06
CA TYR A 562 -10.41 12.14 -20.23
C TYR A 562 -9.62 12.48 -18.96
N GLY A 563 -10.28 12.48 -17.80
CA GLY A 563 -9.60 12.72 -16.52
C GLY A 563 -8.48 11.70 -16.27
N ASN A 564 -8.73 10.42 -16.54
CA ASN A 564 -7.71 9.37 -16.41
C ASN A 564 -6.51 9.61 -17.35
N PHE A 565 -6.76 9.99 -18.61
CA PHE A 565 -5.71 10.37 -19.56
C PHE A 565 -4.88 11.57 -19.07
N GLN A 566 -5.56 12.66 -18.70
CA GLN A 566 -4.92 13.91 -18.29
C GLN A 566 -4.08 13.70 -17.02
N ASP A 567 -4.60 12.97 -16.04
CA ASP A 567 -3.89 12.68 -14.78
C ASP A 567 -2.60 11.89 -15.02
N ARG A 568 -2.60 10.91 -15.94
CA ARG A 568 -1.37 10.15 -16.27
C ARG A 568 -0.30 11.03 -16.88
N LEU A 569 -0.70 11.94 -17.76
CA LEU A 569 0.23 12.89 -18.39
C LEU A 569 0.90 13.76 -17.32
N ILE A 570 0.10 14.29 -16.40
CA ILE A 570 0.56 15.23 -15.39
C ILE A 570 1.40 14.55 -14.31
N LEU A 571 0.94 13.40 -13.80
CA LEU A 571 1.67 12.61 -12.82
C LEU A 571 2.98 12.06 -13.40
N GLY A 572 2.95 11.53 -14.63
CA GLY A 572 4.12 10.93 -15.27
C GLY A 572 5.23 11.93 -15.60
N LEU A 573 4.89 13.19 -15.86
CA LEU A 573 5.86 14.27 -16.09
C LEU A 573 6.15 15.11 -14.83
N GLY A 574 5.56 14.76 -13.68
CA GLY A 574 5.72 15.48 -12.42
C GLY A 574 5.39 16.97 -12.55
N LEU A 575 4.32 17.32 -13.26
CA LEU A 575 4.06 18.71 -13.61
C LEU A 575 3.57 19.53 -12.40
N PRO A 576 4.20 20.69 -12.13
CA PRO A 576 3.68 21.65 -11.16
C PRO A 576 2.45 22.38 -11.73
N LEU A 577 1.59 22.86 -10.84
CA LEU A 577 0.60 23.87 -11.21
C LEU A 577 1.30 25.16 -11.65
N GLU A 578 0.68 25.93 -12.53
CA GLU A 578 1.19 27.26 -12.92
C GLU A 578 1.17 28.20 -11.70
N ALA A 579 2.11 29.16 -11.64
CA ALA A 579 2.23 30.09 -10.52
C ALA A 579 0.92 30.88 -10.25
N ASP A 580 0.21 31.25 -11.32
CA ASP A 580 -1.08 31.95 -11.29
C ASP A 580 -2.27 31.00 -11.59
N GLY A 581 -2.04 29.68 -11.54
CA GLY A 581 -3.04 28.65 -11.79
C GLY A 581 -3.95 28.39 -10.57
N PRO A 582 -5.00 27.56 -10.72
CA PRO A 582 -5.37 26.80 -11.92
C PRO A 582 -6.06 27.65 -12.99
N MET A 583 -5.67 27.45 -14.25
CA MET A 583 -6.20 28.21 -15.38
C MET A 583 -7.66 27.85 -15.75
N ALA A 584 -8.39 28.84 -16.28
CA ALA A 584 -9.66 28.60 -16.95
C ALA A 584 -9.46 27.78 -18.25
N PRO A 585 -10.51 27.13 -18.80
CA PRO A 585 -10.42 26.48 -20.10
C PRO A 585 -10.00 27.48 -21.18
N LEU A 586 -9.06 27.11 -22.04
CA LEU A 586 -8.56 27.99 -23.11
C LEU A 586 -9.27 27.72 -24.43
N GLY A 587 -10.01 28.71 -24.93
CA GLY A 587 -10.65 28.67 -26.25
C GLY A 587 -9.69 29.14 -27.33
N VAL A 588 -8.92 28.22 -27.92
CA VAL A 588 -7.93 28.49 -28.97
C VAL A 588 -8.42 27.94 -30.30
N LYS A 589 -8.41 28.76 -31.35
CA LYS A 589 -8.74 28.33 -32.72
C LYS A 589 -7.47 28.25 -33.55
N PHE A 590 -7.11 27.06 -33.99
CA PHE A 590 -5.99 26.82 -34.90
C PHE A 590 -6.42 26.86 -36.37
N ALA A 591 -5.47 27.10 -37.27
CA ALA A 591 -5.69 27.05 -38.72
C ALA A 591 -6.22 25.68 -39.18
N ALA A 592 -7.00 25.66 -40.27
CA ALA A 592 -7.73 24.46 -40.71
C ALA A 592 -6.85 23.23 -41.03
N ASP A 593 -5.57 23.43 -41.39
CA ASP A 593 -4.59 22.40 -41.71
C ASP A 593 -3.64 22.07 -40.54
N ALA A 594 -3.77 22.75 -39.40
CA ALA A 594 -2.91 22.56 -38.24
C ALA A 594 -3.00 21.15 -37.66
N LEU A 595 -4.22 20.60 -37.61
CA LEU A 595 -4.55 19.35 -36.92
C LEU A 595 -4.96 18.25 -37.91
N GLN A 596 -4.71 17.00 -37.54
CA GLN A 596 -5.05 15.84 -38.39
C GLN A 596 -6.51 15.42 -38.18
N VAL A 597 -7.41 15.93 -39.03
CA VAL A 597 -8.83 15.57 -39.00
C VAL A 597 -9.10 14.26 -39.73
N ALA A 598 -8.53 14.06 -40.92
CA ALA A 598 -8.77 12.85 -41.71
C ALA A 598 -8.12 11.61 -41.05
N PRO A 599 -8.75 10.42 -41.10
CA PRO A 599 -8.14 9.18 -40.64
C PRO A 599 -6.80 8.91 -41.34
N ILE A 600 -5.82 8.44 -40.59
CA ILE A 600 -4.54 7.99 -41.12
C ILE A 600 -4.29 6.55 -40.69
N LEU A 601 -3.70 5.75 -41.57
CA LEU A 601 -3.15 4.45 -41.23
C LEU A 601 -1.73 4.39 -41.81
N PRO A 602 -0.71 4.77 -41.04
CA PRO A 602 0.67 4.70 -41.48
C PRO A 602 1.08 3.25 -41.79
N GLU A 603 1.95 3.09 -42.78
CA GLU A 603 2.50 1.81 -43.20
C GLU A 603 3.50 1.27 -42.14
N GLN A 604 3.42 -0.03 -41.82
CA GLN A 604 4.45 -0.72 -41.05
C GLN A 604 5.48 -1.32 -42.02
N LYS A 605 6.69 -0.77 -42.03
CA LYS A 605 7.74 -1.19 -42.99
C LYS A 605 8.58 -2.36 -42.48
N GLU A 606 8.84 -2.42 -41.18
CA GLU A 606 9.69 -3.42 -40.56
C GLU A 606 8.92 -4.24 -39.54
N LEU A 607 9.12 -5.57 -39.54
CA LEU A 607 8.48 -6.49 -38.60
C LEU A 607 9.53 -6.98 -37.58
N PRO A 608 9.54 -6.45 -36.34
CA PRO A 608 10.53 -6.87 -35.35
C PRO A 608 10.26 -8.29 -34.86
N SER A 609 11.23 -9.19 -35.07
CA SER A 609 11.24 -10.55 -34.54
C SER A 609 11.67 -10.58 -33.07
N LEU A 610 11.17 -11.55 -32.30
CA LEU A 610 11.67 -11.84 -30.96
C LEU A 610 13.13 -12.32 -31.01
N LEU A 611 13.92 -11.96 -30.00
CA LEU A 611 15.29 -12.41 -29.86
C LEU A 611 15.33 -13.92 -29.55
N LYS A 612 16.24 -14.65 -30.21
CA LYS A 612 16.47 -16.07 -29.93
C LYS A 612 17.08 -16.30 -28.54
N SER A 613 17.87 -15.33 -28.07
CA SER A 613 18.50 -15.30 -26.75
C SER A 613 18.69 -13.83 -26.34
N GLY A 614 18.37 -13.50 -25.10
CA GLY A 614 18.61 -12.17 -24.54
C GLY A 614 18.69 -12.21 -23.02
N GLU A 615 18.92 -11.04 -22.41
CA GLU A 615 19.03 -10.87 -20.97
C GLU A 615 17.82 -10.14 -20.41
N THR A 616 17.38 -10.52 -19.21
CA THR A 616 16.33 -9.78 -18.50
C THR A 616 16.94 -8.53 -17.85
N VAL A 617 16.53 -7.34 -18.28
CA VAL A 617 17.05 -6.04 -17.79
C VAL A 617 16.07 -5.28 -16.87
N VAL A 618 14.93 -5.91 -16.57
CA VAL A 618 13.92 -5.45 -15.62
C VAL A 618 13.67 -6.51 -14.56
N ALA A 619 13.27 -6.09 -13.37
CA ALA A 619 12.94 -7.04 -12.31
C ALA A 619 11.76 -7.93 -12.72
N ARG A 620 11.89 -9.25 -12.52
CA ARG A 620 10.79 -10.20 -12.71
C ARG A 620 9.70 -9.94 -11.67
N ASP A 621 8.47 -10.23 -12.06
CA ASP A 621 7.29 -10.05 -11.23
C ASP A 621 6.49 -11.37 -11.18
N PRO A 622 6.69 -12.20 -10.15
CA PRO A 622 6.00 -13.48 -10.05
C PRO A 622 4.47 -13.33 -10.04
N GLU A 623 3.95 -12.23 -9.47
CA GLU A 623 2.51 -11.94 -9.45
C GLU A 623 1.98 -11.68 -10.86
N TRP A 624 2.78 -11.03 -11.71
CA TRP A 624 2.45 -10.85 -13.13
C TRP A 624 2.22 -12.20 -13.81
N SER A 625 3.09 -13.20 -13.59
CA SER A 625 3.01 -14.49 -14.30
C SER A 625 1.88 -15.42 -13.83
N LYS A 626 1.21 -15.13 -12.70
CA LYS A 626 0.12 -15.97 -12.17
C LYS A 626 -1.05 -16.17 -13.13
N LEU A 627 -1.31 -15.18 -13.98
CA LEU A 627 -2.36 -15.26 -15.00
C LEU A 627 -1.76 -15.69 -16.33
N THR A 628 -2.07 -16.92 -16.72
CA THR A 628 -1.49 -17.54 -17.91
C THR A 628 -2.02 -16.93 -19.21
N PHE A 629 -1.29 -17.13 -20.31
CA PHE A 629 -1.76 -16.77 -21.65
C PHE A 629 -3.12 -17.39 -21.97
N ASP A 630 -3.33 -18.66 -21.65
CA ASP A 630 -4.59 -19.35 -21.93
C ASP A 630 -5.76 -18.78 -21.13
N ASP A 631 -5.52 -18.35 -19.89
CA ASP A 631 -6.54 -17.67 -19.09
C ASP A 631 -6.91 -16.31 -19.66
N LEU A 632 -5.93 -15.58 -20.23
CA LEU A 632 -6.19 -14.32 -20.94
C LEU A 632 -7.05 -14.57 -22.19
N GLN A 633 -6.73 -15.61 -22.97
CA GLN A 633 -7.53 -15.97 -24.16
C GLN A 633 -8.97 -16.34 -23.79
N LYS A 634 -9.20 -17.09 -22.70
CA LYS A 634 -10.56 -17.35 -22.18
C LYS A 634 -11.30 -16.06 -21.79
N ARG A 635 -10.61 -15.06 -21.24
CA ARG A 635 -11.21 -13.75 -20.93
C ARG A 635 -11.60 -13.01 -22.20
N LEU A 636 -10.81 -13.09 -23.26
CA LEU A 636 -11.15 -12.52 -24.56
C LEU A 636 -12.43 -13.15 -25.13
N GLU A 637 -12.57 -14.49 -25.06
CA GLU A 637 -13.81 -15.16 -25.48
C GLU A 637 -15.02 -14.67 -24.68
N LYS A 638 -14.90 -14.60 -23.35
CA LYS A 638 -15.97 -14.05 -22.50
C LYS A 638 -16.30 -12.59 -22.84
N GLN A 639 -15.31 -11.81 -23.28
CA GLN A 639 -15.52 -10.42 -23.70
C GLN A 639 -16.34 -10.33 -25.00
N ARG A 640 -16.20 -11.29 -25.92
CA ARG A 640 -16.96 -11.30 -27.19
C ARG A 640 -18.46 -11.48 -26.98
N ASP A 641 -18.84 -12.15 -25.90
CA ASP A 641 -20.25 -12.44 -25.56
C ASP A 641 -20.88 -11.39 -24.63
N ARG A 642 -20.18 -10.29 -24.34
CA ARG A 642 -20.72 -9.20 -23.49
C ARG A 642 -21.86 -8.46 -24.18
N THR A 643 -22.85 -8.05 -23.41
CA THR A 643 -23.89 -7.13 -23.88
C THR A 643 -23.49 -5.69 -23.58
N PRO A 644 -23.44 -4.78 -24.58
CA PRO A 644 -23.09 -3.40 -24.33
C PRO A 644 -24.17 -2.71 -23.49
N ARG A 645 -23.75 -1.83 -22.58
CA ARG A 645 -24.64 -1.10 -21.67
C ARG A 645 -25.46 -0.01 -22.34
N LEU A 646 -25.03 0.41 -23.53
CA LEU A 646 -25.79 1.28 -24.43
C LEU A 646 -25.99 0.57 -25.78
N PRO A 647 -27.13 0.78 -26.45
CA PRO A 647 -27.30 0.38 -27.84
C PRO A 647 -26.14 0.90 -28.71
N VAL A 648 -25.63 0.07 -29.62
CA VAL A 648 -24.56 0.49 -30.54
C VAL A 648 -25.21 1.24 -31.72
N PRO A 649 -24.87 2.52 -31.97
CA PRO A 649 -25.43 3.27 -33.08
C PRO A 649 -24.97 2.73 -34.44
N GLU A 650 -25.83 2.82 -35.45
CA GLU A 650 -25.49 2.44 -36.82
C GLU A 650 -24.57 3.48 -37.48
N TRP A 651 -23.68 3.03 -38.36
CA TRP A 651 -22.70 3.92 -39.01
C TRP A 651 -23.35 5.11 -39.73
N GLU A 652 -24.46 4.93 -40.44
CA GLU A 652 -25.11 6.03 -41.16
C GLU A 652 -25.72 7.07 -40.21
N GLN A 653 -26.14 6.67 -39.01
CA GLN A 653 -26.59 7.61 -37.96
C GLN A 653 -25.40 8.42 -37.42
N VAL A 654 -24.27 7.76 -37.16
CA VAL A 654 -23.06 8.40 -36.64
C VAL A 654 -22.46 9.36 -37.67
N LYS A 655 -22.39 8.95 -38.94
CA LYS A 655 -21.80 9.71 -40.04
C LYS A 655 -22.41 11.10 -40.20
N ALA A 656 -23.72 11.24 -39.97
CA ALA A 656 -24.42 12.52 -40.08
C ALA A 656 -23.93 13.58 -39.09
N ALA A 657 -23.34 13.17 -37.96
CA ALA A 657 -22.82 14.06 -36.92
C ALA A 657 -21.30 14.28 -36.98
N LEU A 658 -20.60 13.66 -37.95
CA LEU A 658 -19.15 13.70 -38.07
C LEU A 658 -18.66 14.72 -39.11
N PRO A 659 -17.45 15.30 -38.94
CA PRO A 659 -16.85 16.15 -39.97
C PRO A 659 -16.67 15.41 -41.30
N LEU A 660 -16.83 16.10 -42.43
CA LEU A 660 -16.78 15.50 -43.78
C LEU A 660 -15.54 14.62 -44.02
N GLY A 661 -14.37 15.02 -43.49
CA GLY A 661 -13.12 14.26 -43.61
C GLY A 661 -13.15 12.85 -43.01
N TYR A 662 -14.08 12.55 -42.09
CA TYR A 662 -14.22 11.23 -41.45
C TYR A 662 -14.87 10.20 -42.39
N ALA A 663 -15.59 10.64 -43.42
CA ALA A 663 -16.26 9.75 -44.36
C ALA A 663 -15.29 9.03 -45.32
N THR A 664 -14.05 9.51 -45.45
CA THR A 664 -13.02 8.94 -46.34
C THR A 664 -12.61 7.51 -45.99
N ARG A 665 -12.72 7.13 -44.70
CA ARG A 665 -12.50 5.77 -44.22
C ARG A 665 -13.45 5.47 -43.06
N PRO A 666 -14.64 4.88 -43.33
CA PRO A 666 -15.62 4.55 -42.31
C PRO A 666 -15.02 3.73 -41.16
N THR A 667 -15.10 4.26 -39.94
CA THR A 667 -14.60 3.58 -38.73
C THR A 667 -15.77 2.94 -38.00
N LYS A 668 -16.02 1.65 -38.30
CA LYS A 668 -17.17 0.89 -37.77
C LYS A 668 -16.87 0.10 -36.49
N ILE A 669 -15.82 0.51 -35.77
CA ILE A 669 -15.44 -0.11 -34.51
C ILE A 669 -16.47 0.25 -33.44
N VAL A 670 -16.91 -0.71 -32.62
CA VAL A 670 -18.04 -0.53 -31.68
C VAL A 670 -17.84 0.68 -30.76
N TRP A 671 -16.65 0.83 -30.16
CA TRP A 671 -16.39 1.96 -29.27
C TRP A 671 -16.50 3.31 -29.99
N SER A 672 -16.05 3.38 -31.25
CA SER A 672 -16.09 4.59 -32.07
C SER A 672 -17.54 4.96 -32.40
N LEU A 673 -18.37 3.97 -32.72
CA LEU A 673 -19.80 4.18 -32.98
C LEU A 673 -20.52 4.72 -31.74
N VAL A 674 -20.30 4.12 -30.57
CA VAL A 674 -20.90 4.56 -29.30
C VAL A 674 -20.44 5.98 -28.96
N CYS A 675 -19.14 6.25 -28.95
CA CYS A 675 -18.62 7.56 -28.53
C CYS A 675 -19.07 8.69 -29.48
N ASN A 676 -18.93 8.49 -30.78
CA ASN A 676 -19.31 9.51 -31.77
C ASN A 676 -20.83 9.62 -31.95
N GLY A 677 -21.59 8.54 -31.76
CA GLY A 677 -23.04 8.56 -31.91
C GLY A 677 -23.76 9.27 -30.76
N TYR A 678 -23.26 9.14 -29.53
CA TYR A 678 -23.88 9.77 -28.37
C TYR A 678 -23.32 11.15 -28.04
N VAL A 679 -21.99 11.35 -28.12
CA VAL A 679 -21.33 12.58 -27.66
C VAL A 679 -20.20 13.03 -28.60
N PRO A 680 -20.51 13.33 -29.88
CA PRO A 680 -19.51 13.74 -30.87
C PRO A 680 -18.74 15.00 -30.46
N GLU A 681 -19.35 15.90 -29.69
CA GLU A 681 -18.72 17.12 -29.18
C GLU A 681 -17.51 16.86 -28.26
N LEU A 682 -17.40 15.65 -27.68
CA LEU A 682 -16.23 15.21 -26.89
C LEU A 682 -15.39 14.19 -27.67
N ALA A 683 -16.03 13.28 -28.40
CA ALA A 683 -15.34 12.21 -29.12
C ALA A 683 -14.53 12.71 -30.33
N VAL A 684 -15.01 13.72 -31.05
CA VAL A 684 -14.31 14.25 -32.24
C VAL A 684 -12.97 14.91 -31.86
N PRO A 685 -12.88 15.82 -30.87
CA PRO A 685 -11.60 16.35 -30.40
C PRO A 685 -10.60 15.26 -29.98
N TRP A 686 -11.08 14.18 -29.33
CA TRP A 686 -10.24 13.04 -28.96
C TRP A 686 -9.64 12.33 -30.18
N ASN A 687 -10.50 12.06 -31.17
CA ASN A 687 -10.09 11.44 -32.43
C ASN A 687 -9.07 12.33 -33.18
N VAL A 688 -9.26 13.65 -33.17
CA VAL A 688 -8.30 14.60 -33.78
C VAL A 688 -6.97 14.59 -33.02
N ALA A 689 -6.97 14.60 -31.68
CA ALA A 689 -5.74 14.57 -30.89
C ALA A 689 -4.91 13.31 -31.14
N THR A 690 -5.55 12.14 -31.13
CA THR A 690 -4.89 10.86 -31.39
C THR A 690 -4.36 10.75 -32.83
N ARG A 691 -5.13 11.19 -33.82
CA ARG A 691 -4.68 11.23 -35.23
C ARG A 691 -3.55 12.23 -35.45
N THR A 692 -3.58 13.37 -34.77
CA THR A 692 -2.54 14.39 -34.88
C THR A 692 -1.23 13.88 -34.30
N MET A 693 -1.28 13.22 -33.15
CA MET A 693 -0.13 12.56 -32.54
C MET A 693 0.47 11.49 -33.46
N TRP A 694 -0.37 10.65 -34.07
CA TRP A 694 0.09 9.68 -35.07
C TRP A 694 0.72 10.32 -36.32
N ALA A 695 0.22 11.48 -36.76
CA ALA A 695 0.76 12.21 -37.90
C ALA A 695 2.07 12.94 -37.61
N GLU A 696 2.39 13.16 -36.33
CA GLU A 696 3.51 13.99 -35.88
C GLU A 696 4.81 13.20 -35.66
N SER A 697 4.72 11.87 -35.49
CA SER A 697 5.89 11.01 -35.25
C SER A 697 5.89 9.76 -36.13
N LYS A 698 7.06 9.14 -36.28
CA LYS A 698 7.20 7.84 -36.95
C LYS A 698 6.61 6.74 -36.06
N GLN A 699 5.76 5.93 -36.66
CA GLN A 699 5.03 4.86 -35.97
C GLN A 699 5.82 3.56 -35.95
N ASP A 700 5.67 2.82 -34.85
CA ASP A 700 6.11 1.44 -34.69
C ASP A 700 4.96 0.65 -34.07
N ARG A 701 4.05 0.17 -34.93
CA ARG A 701 2.78 -0.40 -34.49
C ARG A 701 2.97 -1.68 -33.70
N VAL A 702 4.00 -2.48 -34.02
CA VAL A 702 4.27 -3.69 -33.25
C VAL A 702 4.68 -3.34 -31.83
N PHE A 703 5.56 -2.35 -31.65
CA PHE A 703 5.96 -1.86 -30.34
C PHE A 703 4.80 -1.18 -29.59
N GLU A 704 4.07 -0.29 -30.25
CA GLU A 704 2.94 0.46 -29.71
C GLU A 704 1.80 -0.45 -29.22
N GLU A 705 1.43 -1.46 -30.00
CA GLU A 705 0.38 -2.41 -29.62
C GLU A 705 0.89 -3.43 -28.58
N SER A 706 2.18 -3.76 -28.56
CA SER A 706 2.77 -4.56 -27.46
C SER A 706 2.72 -3.80 -26.13
N LEU A 707 3.05 -2.50 -26.16
CA LEU A 707 2.94 -1.61 -25.00
C LEU A 707 1.50 -1.48 -24.51
N PHE A 708 0.57 -1.27 -25.44
CA PHE A 708 -0.84 -1.15 -25.09
C PHE A 708 -1.40 -2.48 -24.59
N TRP A 709 -0.97 -3.62 -25.13
CA TRP A 709 -1.32 -4.94 -24.61
C TRP A 709 -0.87 -5.12 -23.14
N VAL A 710 0.37 -4.72 -22.79
CA VAL A 710 0.85 -4.75 -21.39
C VAL A 710 -0.01 -3.86 -20.49
N GLN A 711 -0.35 -2.66 -20.96
CA GLN A 711 -1.22 -1.74 -20.22
C GLN A 711 -2.63 -2.32 -20.01
N THR A 712 -3.28 -2.81 -21.07
CA THR A 712 -4.64 -3.35 -21.01
C THR A 712 -4.72 -4.55 -20.08
N ARG A 713 -3.73 -5.43 -20.10
CA ARG A 713 -3.58 -6.52 -19.12
C ARG A 713 -3.46 -6.00 -17.69
N SER A 714 -2.62 -4.99 -17.47
CA SER A 714 -2.37 -4.42 -16.13
C SER A 714 -3.67 -3.94 -15.47
N ILE A 715 -4.58 -3.34 -16.24
CA ILE A 715 -5.86 -2.83 -15.73
C ILE A 715 -7.07 -3.69 -16.11
N GLN A 716 -6.83 -4.90 -16.62
CA GLN A 716 -7.84 -5.93 -16.93
C GLN A 716 -8.87 -5.56 -18.00
N CYS A 717 -8.51 -4.71 -18.96
CA CYS A 717 -9.40 -4.31 -20.05
C CYS A 717 -9.31 -5.30 -21.24
N ASN A 718 -10.17 -6.32 -21.23
CA ASN A 718 -10.12 -7.40 -22.23
C ASN A 718 -10.49 -6.94 -23.66
N TYR A 719 -11.41 -5.98 -23.80
CA TYR A 719 -11.80 -5.46 -25.13
C TYR A 719 -10.61 -4.82 -25.83
N CYS A 720 -9.90 -3.93 -25.15
CA CYS A 720 -8.72 -3.28 -25.70
C CYS A 720 -7.58 -4.28 -25.94
N MET A 721 -7.41 -5.28 -25.06
CA MET A 721 -6.41 -6.34 -25.23
C MET A 721 -6.64 -7.14 -26.53
N GLY A 722 -7.88 -7.51 -26.83
CA GLY A 722 -8.23 -8.18 -28.08
C GLY A 722 -8.01 -7.30 -29.31
N HIS A 723 -8.26 -5.99 -29.21
CA HIS A 723 -7.93 -5.04 -30.28
C HIS A 723 -6.43 -4.90 -30.52
N CYS A 724 -5.60 -4.98 -29.48
CA CYS A 724 -4.15 -5.01 -29.66
C CYS A 724 -3.74 -6.22 -30.53
N GLU A 725 -4.31 -7.40 -30.28
CA GLU A 725 -4.04 -8.61 -31.08
C GLU A 725 -4.47 -8.43 -32.54
N MET A 726 -5.66 -7.87 -32.79
CA MET A 726 -6.11 -7.53 -34.15
C MET A 726 -5.21 -6.49 -34.83
N LEU A 727 -4.76 -5.47 -34.10
CA LEU A 727 -3.93 -4.40 -34.64
C LEU A 727 -2.50 -4.87 -34.92
N LEU A 728 -1.99 -5.85 -34.17
CA LEU A 728 -0.74 -6.55 -34.47
C LEU A 728 -0.83 -7.33 -35.78
N GLU A 729 -1.97 -7.96 -36.09
CA GLU A 729 -2.20 -8.56 -37.41
C GLU A 729 -2.18 -7.51 -38.53
N VAL A 730 -2.85 -6.36 -38.32
CA VAL A 730 -2.83 -5.25 -39.28
C VAL A 730 -1.46 -4.57 -39.36
N ALA A 731 -0.58 -4.77 -38.38
CA ALA A 731 0.82 -4.36 -38.45
C ALA A 731 1.67 -5.33 -39.29
N GLY A 732 1.14 -6.50 -39.65
CA GLY A 732 1.78 -7.47 -40.54
C GLY A 732 2.25 -8.76 -39.85
N LEU A 733 1.98 -8.96 -38.56
CA LEU A 733 2.25 -10.24 -37.89
C LEU A 733 1.16 -11.27 -38.27
N ASP A 734 1.57 -12.51 -38.55
CA ASP A 734 0.59 -13.59 -38.66
C ASP A 734 0.06 -14.03 -37.28
N LYS A 735 -0.98 -14.85 -37.26
CA LYS A 735 -1.64 -15.32 -36.02
C LYS A 735 -0.68 -16.06 -35.07
N GLN A 736 0.29 -16.79 -35.61
CA GLN A 736 1.26 -17.52 -34.78
C GLN A 736 2.23 -16.55 -34.12
N ALA A 737 2.72 -15.56 -34.87
CA ALA A 737 3.59 -14.51 -34.37
C ALA A 737 2.89 -13.63 -33.33
N VAL A 738 1.62 -13.29 -33.53
CA VAL A 738 0.80 -12.58 -32.52
C VAL A 738 0.69 -13.40 -31.24
N ALA A 739 0.28 -14.66 -31.34
CA ALA A 739 0.12 -15.54 -30.17
C ALA A 739 1.44 -15.76 -29.42
N GLU A 740 2.55 -15.93 -30.12
CA GLU A 740 3.86 -16.08 -29.48
C GLU A 740 4.28 -14.79 -28.77
N ARG A 741 4.15 -13.63 -29.43
CA ARG A 741 4.49 -12.34 -28.82
C ARG A 741 3.66 -12.06 -27.56
N THR A 742 2.33 -12.22 -27.62
CA THR A 742 1.47 -11.95 -26.46
C THR A 742 1.63 -13.00 -25.36
N ARG A 743 1.97 -14.26 -25.69
CA ARG A 743 2.38 -15.27 -24.69
C ARG A 743 3.64 -14.83 -23.94
N ARG A 744 4.64 -14.27 -24.62
CA ARG A 744 5.85 -13.75 -23.98
C ARG A 744 5.56 -12.52 -23.11
N LEU A 745 4.71 -11.61 -23.58
CA LEU A 745 4.27 -10.47 -22.76
C LEU A 745 3.48 -10.91 -21.51
N ALA A 746 2.73 -12.01 -21.59
CA ALA A 746 2.00 -12.58 -20.46
C ALA A 746 2.91 -13.17 -19.36
N GLY A 747 4.11 -13.63 -19.73
CA GLY A 747 5.11 -14.12 -18.79
C GLY A 747 5.85 -13.01 -18.06
N ASP A 748 6.64 -13.37 -17.04
CA ASP A 748 7.52 -12.46 -16.29
C ASP A 748 8.99 -12.50 -16.78
N ASP A 749 9.29 -13.34 -17.77
CA ASP A 749 10.56 -13.34 -18.49
C ASP A 749 10.42 -12.66 -19.85
N TRP A 750 10.92 -11.43 -19.92
CA TRP A 750 10.94 -10.61 -21.13
C TRP A 750 12.30 -10.58 -21.84
N SER A 751 13.19 -11.51 -21.53
CA SER A 751 14.53 -11.61 -22.15
C SER A 751 14.51 -11.73 -23.68
N CYS A 752 13.41 -12.19 -24.27
CA CYS A 752 13.23 -12.26 -25.72
C CYS A 752 12.91 -10.91 -26.38
N PHE A 753 12.68 -9.85 -25.60
CA PHE A 753 12.48 -8.49 -26.09
C PHE A 753 13.76 -7.66 -25.93
N PRO A 754 14.03 -6.70 -26.84
CA PRO A 754 15.14 -5.76 -26.68
C PRO A 754 15.07 -5.01 -25.33
N PRO A 755 16.22 -4.65 -24.73
CA PRO A 755 16.26 -3.95 -23.44
C PRO A 755 15.38 -2.68 -23.37
N ALA A 756 15.36 -1.89 -24.44
CA ALA A 756 14.53 -0.69 -24.54
C ALA A 756 13.02 -1.01 -24.46
N GLU A 757 12.58 -2.11 -25.07
CA GLU A 757 11.19 -2.57 -24.97
C GLU A 757 10.86 -3.04 -23.55
N GLN A 758 11.76 -3.81 -22.92
CA GLN A 758 11.58 -4.29 -21.54
C GLN A 758 11.37 -3.12 -20.57
N HIS A 759 12.20 -2.08 -20.64
CA HIS A 759 12.05 -0.87 -19.82
C HIS A 759 10.73 -0.14 -20.12
N ALA A 760 10.34 -0.04 -21.40
CA ALA A 760 9.07 0.58 -21.78
C ALA A 760 7.85 -0.21 -21.29
N TYR A 761 7.88 -1.55 -21.33
CA TYR A 761 6.82 -2.40 -20.78
C TYR A 761 6.70 -2.28 -19.26
N ALA A 762 7.83 -2.25 -18.55
CA ALA A 762 7.84 -2.01 -17.10
C ALA A 762 7.27 -0.62 -16.75
N TYR A 763 7.65 0.40 -17.53
CA TYR A 763 7.10 1.75 -17.40
C TYR A 763 5.59 1.78 -17.65
N ALA A 764 5.12 1.12 -18.72
CA ALA A 764 3.69 1.01 -19.06
C ALA A 764 2.89 0.38 -17.92
N ARG A 765 3.40 -0.70 -17.30
CA ARG A 765 2.76 -1.35 -16.15
C ARG A 765 2.64 -0.39 -14.96
N LYS A 766 3.74 0.30 -14.61
CA LYS A 766 3.77 1.25 -13.48
C LYS A 766 2.84 2.45 -13.70
N LEU A 767 2.89 3.08 -14.87
CA LEU A 767 2.00 4.19 -15.25
C LEU A 767 0.51 3.81 -15.19
N SER A 768 0.19 2.55 -15.49
CA SER A 768 -1.20 2.08 -15.54
C SER A 768 -1.76 1.81 -14.13
N LEU A 769 -1.01 1.10 -13.29
CA LEU A 769 -1.43 0.65 -11.96
C LEU A 769 -1.32 1.73 -10.88
N ALA A 770 -0.19 2.42 -10.84
CA ALA A 770 0.17 3.32 -9.75
C ALA A 770 0.91 4.56 -10.31
N PRO A 771 0.23 5.41 -11.10
CA PRO A 771 0.86 6.60 -11.69
C PRO A 771 1.40 7.57 -10.64
N TRP A 772 0.86 7.56 -9.42
CA TRP A 772 1.35 8.38 -8.30
C TRP A 772 2.70 7.91 -7.72
N ASP A 773 3.15 6.69 -8.05
CA ASP A 773 4.46 6.15 -7.64
C ASP A 773 5.53 6.36 -8.73
N LEU A 774 5.18 7.00 -9.85
CA LEU A 774 6.16 7.37 -10.88
C LEU A 774 7.12 8.44 -10.36
N THR A 775 8.37 8.29 -10.76
CA THR A 775 9.49 9.15 -10.41
C THR A 775 10.10 9.75 -11.67
N ALA A 776 10.86 10.84 -11.52
CA ALA A 776 11.64 11.41 -12.62
C ALA A 776 12.62 10.39 -13.25
N ALA A 777 13.12 9.44 -12.45
CA ALA A 777 14.03 8.40 -12.93
C ALA A 777 13.35 7.40 -13.88
N ASP A 778 12.05 7.12 -13.67
CA ASP A 778 11.29 6.22 -14.55
C ASP A 778 11.22 6.80 -15.98
N TYR A 779 10.81 8.07 -16.10
CA TYR A 779 10.75 8.74 -17.41
C TYR A 779 12.13 8.96 -18.02
N ARG A 780 13.13 9.36 -17.23
CA ARG A 780 14.52 9.52 -17.73
C ARG A 780 15.12 8.21 -18.23
N THR A 781 14.71 7.07 -17.67
CA THR A 781 15.11 5.77 -18.19
C THR A 781 14.48 5.53 -19.56
N LEU A 782 13.17 5.82 -19.71
CA LEU A 782 12.48 5.73 -21.01
C LEU A 782 13.16 6.64 -22.06
N GLU A 783 13.45 7.89 -21.70
CA GLU A 783 14.16 8.87 -22.53
C GLU A 783 15.56 8.38 -22.93
N LYS A 784 16.33 7.83 -21.99
CA LYS A 784 17.66 7.27 -22.27
C LYS A 784 17.60 6.12 -23.28
N GLN A 785 16.56 5.28 -23.21
CA GLN A 785 16.42 4.11 -24.09
C GLN A 785 15.89 4.46 -25.48
N LEU A 786 14.96 5.40 -25.59
CA LEU A 786 14.24 5.70 -26.83
C LEU A 786 14.69 6.99 -27.52
N GLY A 787 15.41 7.87 -26.80
CA GLY A 787 15.60 9.26 -27.18
C GLY A 787 14.39 10.14 -26.80
N PRO A 788 14.56 11.47 -26.71
CA PRO A 788 13.55 12.36 -26.15
C PRO A 788 12.25 12.42 -26.96
N ASP A 789 12.33 12.51 -28.30
CA ASP A 789 11.14 12.58 -29.15
C ASP A 789 10.30 11.29 -29.07
N LYS A 790 10.95 10.13 -29.24
CA LYS A 790 10.27 8.82 -29.17
C LYS A 790 9.77 8.53 -27.76
N ALA A 791 10.49 8.95 -26.71
CA ALA A 791 10.03 8.80 -25.33
C ALA A 791 8.79 9.64 -25.03
N MET A 792 8.73 10.91 -25.45
CA MET A 792 7.52 11.73 -25.30
C MET A 792 6.34 11.15 -26.09
N PHE A 793 6.59 10.70 -27.31
CA PHE A 793 5.59 10.00 -28.12
C PHE A 793 5.06 8.74 -27.43
N THR A 794 5.95 7.84 -27.01
CA THR A 794 5.59 6.59 -26.30
C THR A 794 4.88 6.87 -24.98
N PHE A 795 5.33 7.87 -24.23
CA PHE A 795 4.66 8.31 -23.00
C PHE A 795 3.23 8.78 -23.27
N TRP A 796 3.04 9.67 -24.24
CA TRP A 796 1.72 10.17 -24.62
C TRP A 796 0.80 9.05 -25.11
N TRP A 797 1.33 8.13 -25.93
CA TRP A 797 0.64 6.93 -26.39
C TRP A 797 0.13 6.06 -25.22
N LEU A 798 0.97 5.87 -24.21
CA LEU A 798 0.58 5.15 -23.00
C LEU A 798 -0.46 5.90 -22.17
N CYS A 799 -0.38 7.23 -22.06
CA CYS A 799 -1.44 8.01 -21.43
C CYS A 799 -2.77 7.82 -22.18
N ARG A 800 -2.72 7.83 -23.52
CA ARG A 800 -3.89 7.67 -24.40
C ARG A 800 -4.63 6.37 -24.12
N GLY A 801 -3.92 5.26 -23.93
CA GLY A 801 -4.57 3.97 -23.74
C GLY A 801 -5.47 3.90 -22.49
N LEU A 802 -5.23 4.73 -21.45
CA LEU A 802 -6.12 4.81 -20.29
C LEU A 802 -7.48 5.44 -20.63
N TYR A 803 -7.53 6.38 -21.57
CA TYR A 803 -8.81 6.89 -22.08
C TYR A 803 -9.64 5.75 -22.69
N MET A 804 -9.00 4.96 -23.55
CA MET A 804 -9.64 3.89 -24.30
C MET A 804 -10.17 2.78 -23.39
N THR A 805 -9.36 2.35 -22.43
CA THR A 805 -9.76 1.32 -21.48
C THR A 805 -10.94 1.73 -20.61
N ARG A 806 -11.01 3.00 -20.17
CA ARG A 806 -12.18 3.51 -19.41
C ARG A 806 -13.46 3.54 -20.23
N ILE A 807 -13.35 3.83 -21.53
CA ILE A 807 -14.50 3.74 -22.45
C ILE A 807 -15.00 2.30 -22.54
N SER A 808 -14.10 1.35 -22.81
CA SER A 808 -14.46 -0.05 -23.01
C SER A 808 -15.10 -0.67 -21.76
N ASP A 809 -14.52 -0.43 -20.59
CA ASP A 809 -15.05 -0.95 -19.33
C ASP A 809 -16.34 -0.23 -18.91
N GLY A 810 -16.40 1.09 -19.13
CA GLY A 810 -17.58 1.90 -18.81
C GLY A 810 -18.82 1.43 -19.57
N PHE A 811 -18.69 1.17 -20.86
CA PHE A 811 -19.79 0.70 -21.71
C PHE A 811 -19.94 -0.83 -21.78
N GLN A 812 -19.00 -1.59 -21.21
CA GLN A 812 -18.97 -3.06 -21.27
C GLN A 812 -19.07 -3.59 -22.72
N LEU A 813 -18.20 -3.10 -23.61
CA LEU A 813 -18.32 -3.36 -25.05
C LEU A 813 -18.01 -4.82 -25.43
N PRO A 814 -18.80 -5.46 -26.31
CA PRO A 814 -18.45 -6.76 -26.88
C PRO A 814 -17.21 -6.65 -27.76
N LEU A 815 -16.23 -7.53 -27.55
CA LEU A 815 -15.10 -7.65 -28.47
C LEU A 815 -15.58 -8.23 -29.81
N GLU A 816 -15.20 -7.62 -30.93
CA GLU A 816 -15.61 -8.06 -32.25
C GLU A 816 -15.01 -9.44 -32.60
N ARG A 817 -15.76 -10.25 -33.37
CA ARG A 817 -15.31 -11.59 -33.79
C ARG A 817 -14.37 -11.55 -35.01
N GLU A 818 -14.50 -10.51 -35.82
CA GLU A 818 -13.67 -10.28 -37.00
C GLU A 818 -12.72 -9.11 -36.76
N ASN A 819 -11.62 -9.07 -37.50
CA ASN A 819 -10.65 -7.98 -37.43
C ASN A 819 -11.21 -6.71 -38.09
N VAL A 820 -11.87 -5.87 -37.30
CA VAL A 820 -12.53 -4.62 -37.74
C VAL A 820 -11.57 -3.52 -38.23
N PHE A 821 -10.26 -3.74 -38.10
CA PHE A 821 -9.21 -2.82 -38.57
C PHE A 821 -8.67 -3.18 -39.96
N ALA A 822 -8.92 -4.41 -40.42
CA ALA A 822 -8.50 -4.86 -41.73
C ALA A 822 -9.23 -4.07 -42.84
N SER A 823 -8.53 -3.79 -43.94
CA SER A 823 -9.18 -3.24 -45.12
C SER A 823 -10.19 -4.26 -45.66
N PRO A 824 -11.38 -3.83 -46.12
CA PRO A 824 -12.31 -4.75 -46.78
C PRO A 824 -11.59 -5.43 -47.96
N PRO A 825 -11.87 -6.72 -48.23
CA PRO A 825 -11.25 -7.42 -49.34
C PRO A 825 -11.47 -6.60 -50.62
N LYS A 826 -10.40 -6.41 -51.41
CA LYS A 826 -10.55 -5.87 -52.76
C LYS A 826 -11.54 -6.79 -53.46
N LYS A 827 -12.66 -6.24 -53.97
CA LYS A 827 -13.51 -7.00 -54.89
C LYS A 827 -12.57 -7.50 -55.98
N ASP A 828 -12.43 -8.81 -56.11
CA ASP A 828 -11.73 -9.40 -57.24
C ASP A 828 -12.35 -8.80 -58.50
N ASP A 829 -11.53 -8.18 -59.34
CA ASP A 829 -11.86 -7.95 -60.75
C ASP A 829 -11.91 -9.33 -61.43
N LYS A 830 -12.96 -10.11 -61.14
CA LYS A 830 -13.38 -11.23 -61.97
C LYS A 830 -14.21 -10.66 -63.11
N LYS A 831 -13.53 -10.31 -64.20
CA LYS A 831 -14.06 -10.53 -65.54
C LYS A 831 -13.85 -11.98 -65.92
#